data_AF-A0A7K0TTI7-F1
#
_entry.id   AF-A0A7K0TTI7-F1
#
_cell.length_a   1.000
_cell.length_b   1.000
_cell.length_c   1.000
_cell.angle_alpha   90.00
_cell.angle_beta   90.00
_cell.angle_gamma   90.00
#
_symmetry.space_group_name_H-M   'P 1'
#
loop_
_entity.id
_entity.type
_entity.pdbx_description
1 polymer ?
#
loop_
_entity_poly.entity_id
_entity_poly.type
_entity_poly.pdbx_seq_one_letter_code
_entity_poly.pdbx_strand_id
1 'polypeptide(L)'
;MKRVVVAIALVLSLAVPTASTAAVKAGSTCTKLNSTTTVGGYKFTCIKSGKKLVWSKGVKVVVAKPTPTPTPTPTPTPTPTPTSESTDSYVTGTRVRGNSGWAAAVSPTMAAVWSEDASPTFKSYRIKVISPQKNGFSFDSGVIKDWAENITYFVEGTICYVTYASEFVKYKDRDGKEGESIGRNDEQPRGETGECPPFGTPIVAGPITPPKQGIQIIYSDVLPDNSLNVRFQGAGFNSYQLSLESLLNSDVLWQSQVINSAGPEVSTMISKLSCDINYGLRVKLWSGNSGAGALLTNIRRHSFITLPCSRVKPMVLPAPAEGTECSQVGRKSGITGGYLECRRIVGDKNAWALVSQTAKVTTFTGVKKDIDVCKIKDYRPLSARITLNHSFPRPESFKPSTGNVDIALVGIDFSDAPGRGKPFDQDPLLQKNFDSWADFWSGGKLKWNWHKLNEWTRVPGLSTDYNQKSTNEAPAQMTKEVFTEIDKKMALKGIEIVLIYFPESLFGTNNGYMPYRGGNVKLPSGDFSPYYWGGDPTLDAQGNHQNISWYYYHEVLHGIGFTLHAPGNFSILGATNVENQFSSNYGYGSPGYVDFWSGFVNEWYDQNNITCLDKADLKPTEIELESIDINPKGQNCVMVKLSEFEILVIESRHSGPYTNFPDGFGGITVTRVDTSKPYARFDRSVDGFDWEKRQWSYYVRTDQQKSPEWLLTSKGGNGASRTLGYLGESFTTDGIKITVTKSGTFDSVKIEKISG
;
A
#
# COMPACT_ATOMS: atom_id res chain seq x y z
N MET A 1 34.70 64.76 -73.17
CA MET A 1 35.61 63.71 -72.64
C MET A 1 35.31 63.47 -71.17
N LYS A 2 35.03 62.21 -70.83
CA LYS A 2 35.34 61.51 -69.57
C LYS A 2 34.98 62.13 -68.19
N ARG A 3 34.06 61.40 -67.54
CA ARG A 3 34.10 60.91 -66.14
C ARG A 3 33.64 61.86 -65.01
N VAL A 4 32.34 61.77 -64.76
CA VAL A 4 31.66 61.63 -63.46
C VAL A 4 32.51 61.95 -62.21
N VAL A 5 32.21 63.10 -61.60
CA VAL A 5 32.47 63.41 -60.19
C VAL A 5 31.10 63.38 -59.51
N VAL A 6 30.86 62.44 -58.60
CA VAL A 6 29.66 62.46 -57.73
C VAL A 6 30.14 62.67 -56.30
N ALA A 7 29.57 63.72 -55.71
CA ALA A 7 29.93 64.32 -54.44
C ALA A 7 29.72 63.37 -53.25
N ILE A 8 30.71 63.34 -52.35
CA ILE A 8 30.62 62.74 -51.02
C ILE A 8 30.08 63.80 -50.08
N ALA A 9 28.82 63.65 -49.65
CA ALA A 9 28.22 64.46 -48.60
C ALA A 9 28.50 63.82 -47.23
N LEU A 10 29.25 64.54 -46.40
CA LEU A 10 29.56 64.24 -45.02
C LEU A 10 28.29 64.50 -44.17
N VAL A 11 27.70 63.46 -43.59
CA VAL A 11 26.65 63.60 -42.57
C VAL A 11 27.11 62.92 -41.29
N LEU A 12 27.30 63.75 -40.27
CA LEU A 12 27.70 63.45 -38.91
C LEU A 12 26.56 62.68 -38.21
N SER A 13 26.74 61.39 -37.92
CA SER A 13 25.79 60.59 -37.14
C SER A 13 26.24 60.45 -35.68
N LEU A 14 25.34 60.85 -34.78
CA LEU A 14 25.51 60.77 -33.33
C LEU A 14 25.69 59.32 -32.86
N ALA A 15 26.78 59.06 -32.13
CA ALA A 15 26.95 57.82 -31.39
C ALA A 15 26.07 57.83 -30.13
N VAL A 16 25.03 57.00 -30.12
CA VAL A 16 24.29 56.64 -28.91
C VAL A 16 25.12 55.60 -28.15
N PRO A 17 25.38 55.75 -26.83
CA PRO A 17 26.02 54.69 -26.07
C PRO A 17 25.06 53.50 -25.94
N THR A 18 25.38 52.39 -26.60
CA THR A 18 24.75 51.11 -26.29
C THR A 18 25.24 50.67 -24.91
N ALA A 19 24.33 50.71 -23.93
CA ALA A 19 24.58 50.11 -22.64
C ALA A 19 24.91 48.62 -22.84
N SER A 20 26.16 48.25 -22.53
CA SER A 20 26.57 46.85 -22.39
C SER A 20 25.67 46.19 -21.34
N THR A 21 24.72 45.37 -21.79
CA THR A 21 23.91 44.55 -20.88
C THR A 21 24.81 43.44 -20.38
N ALA A 22 25.19 43.52 -19.10
CA ALA A 22 25.99 42.49 -18.46
C ALA A 22 25.34 41.11 -18.65
N ALA A 23 26.11 40.15 -19.17
CA ALA A 23 25.65 38.78 -19.37
C ALA A 23 25.12 38.20 -18.05
N VAL A 24 23.90 37.66 -18.08
CA VAL A 24 23.23 37.11 -16.90
C VAL A 24 24.01 35.91 -16.38
N LYS A 25 24.50 36.01 -15.13
CA LYS A 25 25.20 34.95 -14.40
C LYS A 25 24.37 34.52 -13.18
N ALA A 26 24.48 33.25 -12.79
CA ALA A 26 23.86 32.74 -11.57
C ALA A 26 24.27 33.59 -10.35
N GLY A 27 23.30 33.96 -9.51
CA GLY A 27 23.50 34.78 -8.32
C GLY A 27 23.51 36.29 -8.54
N SER A 28 23.52 36.78 -9.79
CA SER A 28 23.44 38.22 -10.07
C SER A 28 22.06 38.78 -9.74
N THR A 29 21.98 40.04 -9.32
CA THR A 29 20.69 40.70 -9.03
C THR A 29 19.81 40.77 -10.27
N CYS A 30 18.53 40.47 -10.09
CA CYS A 30 17.49 40.59 -11.09
C CYS A 30 16.36 41.48 -10.55
N THR A 31 15.65 42.15 -11.45
CA THR A 31 14.71 43.22 -11.07
C THR A 31 13.27 42.71 -10.90
N LYS A 32 12.92 41.56 -11.47
CA LYS A 32 11.55 41.04 -11.49
C LYS A 32 11.50 39.54 -11.18
N LEU A 33 10.88 39.19 -10.04
CA LEU A 33 10.70 37.80 -9.61
C LEU A 33 10.01 36.99 -10.72
N ASN A 34 10.47 35.75 -10.92
CA ASN A 34 10.01 34.81 -11.96
C ASN A 34 10.30 35.22 -13.41
N SER A 35 11.04 36.31 -13.67
CA SER A 35 11.58 36.55 -15.01
C SER A 35 12.56 35.44 -15.41
N THR A 36 12.62 35.10 -16.70
CA THR A 36 13.53 34.06 -17.23
C THR A 36 14.36 34.60 -18.39
N THR A 37 15.60 34.14 -18.52
CA THR A 37 16.45 34.40 -19.69
C THR A 37 17.29 33.18 -20.03
N THR A 38 17.64 32.99 -21.31
CA THR A 38 18.46 31.87 -21.76
C THR A 38 19.78 32.38 -22.28
N VAL A 39 20.89 31.95 -21.67
CA VAL A 39 22.25 32.34 -22.04
C VAL A 39 23.11 31.08 -22.11
N GLY A 40 23.83 30.89 -23.23
CA GLY A 40 24.74 29.75 -23.40
C GLY A 40 24.06 28.37 -23.35
N GLY A 41 22.78 28.28 -23.75
CA GLY A 41 22.01 27.03 -23.70
C GLY A 41 21.49 26.68 -22.30
N TYR A 42 21.60 27.58 -21.32
CA TYR A 42 21.01 27.43 -19.99
C TYR A 42 19.93 28.49 -19.75
N LYS A 43 18.76 28.07 -19.26
CA LYS A 43 17.64 28.94 -18.88
C LYS A 43 17.74 29.30 -17.40
N PHE A 44 17.95 30.58 -17.11
CA PHE A 44 18.03 31.18 -15.79
C PHE A 44 16.67 31.77 -15.37
N THR A 45 16.32 31.69 -14.08
CA THR A 45 15.06 32.22 -13.51
C THR A 45 15.37 33.13 -12.34
N CYS A 46 14.77 34.32 -12.27
CA CYS A 46 14.93 35.25 -11.16
C CYS A 46 14.15 34.77 -9.94
N ILE A 47 14.86 34.44 -8.85
CA ILE A 47 14.32 33.87 -7.61
C ILE A 47 14.64 34.78 -6.40
N LYS A 48 13.85 34.66 -5.33
CA LYS A 48 14.11 35.37 -4.07
C LYS A 48 15.16 34.64 -3.26
N SER A 49 16.24 35.34 -2.90
CA SER A 49 17.29 34.83 -2.01
C SER A 49 17.54 35.85 -0.90
N GLY A 50 17.07 35.54 0.30
CA GLY A 50 17.01 36.48 1.42
C GLY A 50 16.09 37.69 1.14
N LYS A 51 16.62 38.91 1.32
CA LYS A 51 15.90 40.18 1.05
C LYS A 51 16.06 40.69 -0.39
N LYS A 52 16.76 39.97 -1.27
CA LYS A 52 17.05 40.41 -2.66
C LYS A 52 16.55 39.40 -3.69
N LEU A 53 16.42 39.85 -4.94
CA LEU A 53 16.08 39.01 -6.10
C LEU A 53 17.36 38.72 -6.90
N VAL A 54 17.63 37.44 -7.18
CA VAL A 54 18.83 36.97 -7.90
C VAL A 54 18.52 35.90 -8.95
N TRP A 55 19.31 35.81 -10.01
CA TRP A 55 19.19 34.78 -11.04
C TRP A 55 19.59 33.40 -10.51
N SER A 56 18.81 32.35 -10.84
CA SER A 56 19.04 30.95 -10.44
C SER A 56 20.29 30.34 -11.09
N LYS A 57 20.61 29.08 -10.80
CA LYS A 57 21.82 28.42 -11.36
C LYS A 57 21.75 28.07 -12.85
N GLY A 58 20.60 28.26 -13.51
CA GLY A 58 20.40 27.97 -14.94
C GLY A 58 20.16 26.47 -15.22
N VAL A 59 19.24 26.14 -16.14
CA VAL A 59 18.91 24.75 -16.54
C VAL A 59 19.20 24.54 -18.03
N LYS A 60 19.98 23.51 -18.38
CA LYS A 60 20.42 23.25 -19.77
C LYS A 60 19.24 22.88 -20.68
N VAL A 61 19.15 23.51 -21.85
CA VAL A 61 18.12 23.25 -22.86
C VAL A 61 18.66 22.24 -23.88
N VAL A 62 18.01 21.09 -24.02
CA VAL A 62 18.40 20.01 -24.95
C VAL A 62 17.57 20.11 -26.24
N VAL A 63 18.23 20.12 -27.41
CA VAL A 63 17.59 20.19 -28.73
C VAL A 63 17.49 18.78 -29.33
N ALA A 64 16.31 18.37 -29.81
CA ALA A 64 16.06 17.05 -30.38
C ALA A 64 16.55 16.90 -31.84
N LYS A 65 16.96 15.68 -32.23
CA LYS A 65 17.55 15.29 -33.54
C LYS A 65 16.49 14.65 -34.46
N PRO A 66 16.51 14.85 -35.81
CA PRO A 66 15.49 14.31 -36.72
C PRO A 66 15.67 12.83 -37.10
N THR A 67 14.56 12.14 -37.38
CA THR A 67 14.43 10.68 -37.62
C THR A 67 14.10 10.36 -39.10
N PRO A 68 14.62 9.25 -39.71
CA PRO A 68 14.38 8.88 -41.11
C PRO A 68 13.11 8.04 -41.36
N THR A 69 12.63 8.05 -42.62
CA THR A 69 11.36 7.47 -43.11
C THR A 69 11.44 5.96 -43.45
N PRO A 70 10.42 5.12 -43.12
CA PRO A 70 10.41 3.68 -43.42
C PRO A 70 9.71 3.27 -44.74
N THR A 71 10.11 2.10 -45.27
CA THR A 71 9.62 1.42 -46.50
C THR A 71 8.60 0.31 -46.17
N PRO A 72 7.58 0.02 -47.01
CA PRO A 72 6.48 -0.89 -46.66
C PRO A 72 6.78 -2.39 -46.90
N THR A 73 6.16 -3.25 -46.07
CA THR A 73 6.19 -4.73 -46.15
C THR A 73 4.76 -5.28 -46.24
N PRO A 74 4.49 -6.39 -46.99
CA PRO A 74 3.13 -6.84 -47.32
C PRO A 74 2.40 -7.62 -46.20
N THR A 75 1.06 -7.58 -46.29
CA THR A 75 0.07 -8.03 -45.31
C THR A 75 -0.31 -9.52 -45.43
N PRO A 76 -0.40 -10.30 -44.33
CA PRO A 76 -1.03 -11.62 -44.33
C PRO A 76 -2.54 -11.60 -44.01
N THR A 77 -3.26 -12.56 -44.58
CA THR A 77 -4.73 -12.76 -44.49
C THR A 77 -5.16 -13.42 -43.17
N PRO A 78 -6.31 -13.01 -42.56
CA PRO A 78 -6.75 -13.55 -41.27
C PRO A 78 -7.55 -14.87 -41.34
N THR A 79 -7.35 -15.72 -40.34
CA THR A 79 -8.18 -16.90 -40.00
C THR A 79 -9.19 -16.53 -38.89
N PRO A 80 -10.46 -16.98 -38.92
CA PRO A 80 -11.45 -16.63 -37.90
C PRO A 80 -11.32 -17.51 -36.64
N THR A 81 -11.50 -16.91 -35.46
CA THR A 81 -11.54 -17.57 -34.12
C THR A 81 -12.58 -16.81 -33.25
N PRO A 82 -13.29 -17.47 -32.31
CA PRO A 82 -14.71 -17.20 -32.05
C PRO A 82 -14.99 -16.07 -31.05
N THR A 83 -16.20 -15.56 -31.17
CA THR A 83 -16.82 -14.48 -30.39
C THR A 83 -16.93 -14.82 -28.90
N SER A 84 -16.27 -14.03 -28.05
CA SER A 84 -16.56 -13.92 -26.61
C SER A 84 -17.18 -12.55 -26.30
N GLU A 85 -18.21 -12.56 -25.46
CA GLU A 85 -19.09 -11.44 -25.12
C GLU A 85 -18.38 -10.21 -24.53
N SER A 86 -18.87 -9.02 -24.89
CA SER A 86 -18.32 -7.70 -24.51
C SER A 86 -18.84 -7.20 -23.17
N THR A 87 -17.92 -6.81 -22.29
CA THR A 87 -18.16 -5.92 -21.14
C THR A 87 -18.17 -4.45 -21.58
N ASP A 88 -19.30 -3.76 -21.44
CA ASP A 88 -19.49 -2.32 -21.72
C ASP A 88 -18.82 -1.43 -20.65
N SER A 89 -18.21 -0.32 -21.08
CA SER A 89 -17.58 0.71 -20.23
C SER A 89 -18.56 1.84 -19.84
N TYR A 90 -18.31 2.51 -18.70
CA TYR A 90 -19.19 3.55 -18.11
C TYR A 90 -18.46 4.89 -17.94
N VAL A 91 -19.16 6.01 -18.20
CA VAL A 91 -18.71 7.39 -17.90
C VAL A 91 -19.08 7.76 -16.44
N THR A 92 -18.11 8.22 -15.64
CA THR A 92 -18.34 8.74 -14.27
C THR A 92 -17.67 10.10 -14.05
N GLY A 93 -18.42 11.14 -13.68
CA GLY A 93 -17.88 12.43 -13.23
C GLY A 93 -17.93 12.59 -11.71
N THR A 94 -16.93 13.25 -11.08
CA THR A 94 -16.90 13.57 -9.64
C THR A 94 -16.44 15.03 -9.44
N ARG A 95 -17.01 15.76 -8.47
CA ARG A 95 -16.72 17.19 -8.17
C ARG A 95 -15.87 17.32 -6.90
N VAL A 96 -14.74 18.03 -6.95
CA VAL A 96 -13.88 18.40 -5.81
C VAL A 96 -13.60 19.93 -5.86
N ARG A 97 -13.20 20.55 -4.73
CA ARG A 97 -12.81 21.98 -4.66
C ARG A 97 -11.29 22.15 -4.80
N GLY A 98 -10.84 22.93 -5.79
CA GLY A 98 -9.45 23.37 -6.05
C GLY A 98 -9.44 24.54 -7.05
N ASN A 99 -8.27 25.14 -7.35
CA ASN A 99 -8.11 26.26 -8.31
C ASN A 99 -6.99 25.92 -9.32
N SER A 100 -7.31 25.45 -10.54
CA SER A 100 -6.54 25.54 -11.80
C SER A 100 -7.15 24.72 -12.97
N GLY A 101 -7.20 25.25 -14.20
CA GLY A 101 -7.68 24.51 -15.39
C GLY A 101 -6.56 23.79 -16.16
N TRP A 102 -6.55 22.45 -16.16
CA TRP A 102 -5.57 21.58 -16.84
C TRP A 102 -6.27 20.31 -17.38
N ALA A 103 -5.63 19.55 -18.26
CA ALA A 103 -6.04 18.19 -18.63
C ALA A 103 -4.98 17.18 -18.15
N ALA A 104 -5.41 16.00 -17.68
CA ALA A 104 -4.53 14.97 -17.15
C ALA A 104 -5.01 13.56 -17.54
N ALA A 105 -4.08 12.67 -17.88
CA ALA A 105 -4.35 11.25 -18.09
C ALA A 105 -4.75 10.59 -16.76
N VAL A 106 -5.83 9.80 -16.77
CA VAL A 106 -6.34 9.10 -15.58
C VAL A 106 -6.16 7.58 -15.71
N SER A 107 -6.04 7.09 -16.94
CA SER A 107 -5.68 5.71 -17.26
C SER A 107 -5.09 5.63 -18.68
N PRO A 108 -4.61 4.46 -19.14
CA PRO A 108 -4.10 4.28 -20.51
C PRO A 108 -5.08 4.65 -21.63
N THR A 109 -6.39 4.56 -21.35
CA THR A 109 -7.47 4.80 -22.33
C THR A 109 -8.34 6.03 -21.99
N MET A 110 -8.06 6.73 -20.89
CA MET A 110 -8.89 7.82 -20.37
C MET A 110 -8.10 9.12 -20.14
N ALA A 111 -8.61 10.23 -20.66
CA ALA A 111 -8.16 11.57 -20.30
C ALA A 111 -9.23 12.31 -19.50
N ALA A 112 -8.81 13.10 -18.50
CA ALA A 112 -9.66 14.02 -17.77
C ALA A 112 -9.36 15.48 -18.14
N VAL A 113 -10.38 16.26 -18.50
CA VAL A 113 -10.27 17.71 -18.74
C VAL A 113 -10.94 18.48 -17.61
N TRP A 114 -10.22 19.43 -17.01
CA TRP A 114 -10.67 20.21 -15.86
C TRP A 114 -10.78 21.70 -16.25
N SER A 115 -11.92 22.34 -15.96
CA SER A 115 -12.08 23.81 -16.03
C SER A 115 -12.64 24.33 -14.71
N GLU A 116 -11.94 25.29 -14.11
CA GLU A 116 -12.23 25.87 -12.80
C GLU A 116 -12.17 27.42 -12.86
N ASP A 117 -13.01 28.06 -13.68
CA ASP A 117 -13.31 29.49 -13.47
C ASP A 117 -14.77 29.67 -13.09
N ALA A 118 -14.99 30.24 -11.91
CA ALA A 118 -16.27 30.77 -11.51
C ALA A 118 -16.51 32.12 -12.20
N SER A 119 -17.32 32.13 -13.25
CA SER A 119 -18.02 33.34 -13.68
C SER A 119 -19.48 33.03 -14.01
N PRO A 120 -20.45 33.73 -13.41
CA PRO A 120 -21.87 33.59 -13.75
C PRO A 120 -22.21 34.15 -15.14
N THR A 121 -21.22 34.69 -15.87
CA THR A 121 -21.39 35.26 -17.20
C THR A 121 -21.58 34.22 -18.31
N PHE A 122 -21.19 32.97 -18.08
CA PHE A 122 -21.27 31.91 -19.09
C PHE A 122 -22.46 31.00 -18.83
N LYS A 123 -23.08 30.50 -19.91
CA LYS A 123 -24.34 29.75 -19.88
C LYS A 123 -24.27 28.41 -20.61
N SER A 124 -23.25 28.20 -21.45
CA SER A 124 -22.95 26.91 -22.09
C SER A 124 -21.45 26.79 -22.39
N TYR A 125 -20.99 25.60 -22.78
CA TYR A 125 -19.59 25.33 -23.09
C TYR A 125 -19.43 24.15 -24.06
N ARG A 126 -18.26 24.02 -24.66
CA ARG A 126 -17.90 22.94 -25.59
C ARG A 126 -16.45 22.52 -25.40
N ILE A 127 -16.22 21.22 -25.50
CA ILE A 127 -14.92 20.59 -25.30
C ILE A 127 -14.57 19.80 -26.55
N LYS A 128 -13.34 19.99 -27.03
CA LYS A 128 -12.81 19.23 -28.14
C LYS A 128 -11.47 18.62 -27.78
N VAL A 129 -11.28 17.37 -28.17
CA VAL A 129 -9.99 16.68 -28.09
C VAL A 129 -9.55 16.37 -29.52
N ILE A 130 -8.33 16.78 -29.84
CA ILE A 130 -7.77 16.80 -31.19
C ILE A 130 -6.57 15.86 -31.20
N SER A 131 -6.63 14.80 -32.00
CA SER A 131 -5.47 13.94 -32.25
C SER A 131 -4.58 14.54 -33.34
N PRO A 132 -3.24 14.46 -33.21
CA PRO A 132 -2.32 14.84 -34.28
C PRO A 132 -2.24 13.79 -35.40
N GLN A 133 -2.71 12.54 -35.18
CA GLN A 133 -2.57 11.44 -36.14
C GLN A 133 -3.66 11.43 -37.24
N LYS A 134 -4.74 12.19 -37.05
CA LYS A 134 -5.76 12.45 -38.07
C LYS A 134 -6.01 13.94 -38.02
N ASN A 135 -5.94 14.65 -39.15
CA ASN A 135 -6.29 16.07 -39.26
C ASN A 135 -7.79 16.37 -38.96
N GLY A 136 -8.35 15.82 -37.88
CA GLY A 136 -9.76 15.87 -37.49
C GLY A 136 -9.97 15.50 -36.02
N PHE A 137 -11.02 16.07 -35.43
CA PHE A 137 -11.42 15.92 -34.03
C PHE A 137 -11.52 14.43 -33.64
N SER A 138 -10.97 14.07 -32.47
CA SER A 138 -11.14 12.73 -31.87
C SER A 138 -12.32 12.67 -30.93
N PHE A 139 -12.72 13.82 -30.37
CA PHE A 139 -13.93 13.98 -29.59
C PHE A 139 -14.38 15.44 -29.65
N ASP A 140 -15.69 15.63 -29.75
CA ASP A 140 -16.33 16.94 -29.66
C ASP A 140 -17.64 16.78 -28.90
N SER A 141 -17.75 17.44 -27.75
CA SER A 141 -18.93 17.32 -26.88
C SER A 141 -20.20 17.94 -27.47
N GLY A 142 -20.08 18.73 -28.54
CA GLY A 142 -21.11 19.69 -28.92
C GLY A 142 -21.27 20.80 -27.86
N VAL A 143 -22.25 21.68 -28.05
CA VAL A 143 -22.55 22.74 -27.08
C VAL A 143 -23.41 22.16 -25.96
N ILE A 144 -22.82 22.07 -24.77
CA ILE A 144 -23.50 21.64 -23.55
C ILE A 144 -24.17 22.84 -22.91
N LYS A 145 -25.51 22.83 -22.86
CA LYS A 145 -26.35 23.97 -22.49
C LYS A 145 -26.56 24.16 -20.98
N ASP A 146 -25.92 23.31 -20.18
CA ASP A 146 -26.06 23.23 -18.73
C ASP A 146 -24.74 23.63 -18.05
N TRP A 147 -24.40 24.92 -18.13
CA TRP A 147 -23.20 25.48 -17.51
C TRP A 147 -23.10 25.15 -16.01
N ALA A 148 -21.95 24.61 -15.62
CA ALA A 148 -21.59 24.33 -14.24
C ALA A 148 -20.28 25.05 -13.89
N GLU A 149 -20.17 25.51 -12.64
CA GLU A 149 -19.05 26.34 -12.18
C GLU A 149 -17.70 25.59 -12.17
N ASN A 150 -17.73 24.27 -11.96
CA ASN A 150 -16.55 23.40 -12.00
C ASN A 150 -16.90 22.17 -12.83
N ILE A 151 -16.09 21.88 -13.84
CA ILE A 151 -16.42 20.81 -14.77
C ILE A 151 -15.21 19.92 -15.03
N THR A 152 -15.42 18.62 -14.82
CA THR A 152 -14.45 17.56 -15.06
C THR A 152 -15.05 16.57 -16.06
N TYR A 153 -14.32 16.30 -17.13
CA TYR A 153 -14.76 15.45 -18.23
C TYR A 153 -13.83 14.29 -18.45
N PHE A 154 -14.36 13.07 -18.53
CA PHE A 154 -13.61 11.88 -18.90
C PHE A 154 -13.88 11.51 -20.35
N VAL A 155 -12.82 11.40 -21.15
CA VAL A 155 -12.87 10.96 -22.54
C VAL A 155 -12.22 9.58 -22.63
N GLU A 156 -13.04 8.56 -22.83
CA GLU A 156 -12.58 7.18 -23.09
C GLU A 156 -12.23 7.00 -24.58
N GLY A 157 -11.40 6.00 -24.89
CA GLY A 157 -11.03 5.67 -26.28
C GLY A 157 -9.84 6.45 -26.82
N THR A 158 -9.03 7.03 -25.94
CA THR A 158 -7.79 7.73 -26.30
C THR A 158 -6.62 6.75 -26.41
N ILE A 159 -5.69 7.00 -27.34
CA ILE A 159 -4.60 6.07 -27.72
C ILE A 159 -3.34 6.38 -26.90
N CYS A 160 -2.70 5.34 -26.38
CA CYS A 160 -1.37 5.43 -25.78
C CYS A 160 -0.33 6.05 -26.73
N TYR A 161 0.65 6.77 -26.16
CA TYR A 161 1.77 7.39 -26.90
C TYR A 161 1.39 8.45 -27.95
N VAL A 162 0.13 8.92 -27.94
CA VAL A 162 -0.32 10.05 -28.78
C VAL A 162 -0.52 11.27 -27.90
N THR A 163 0.16 12.37 -28.24
CA THR A 163 -0.09 13.68 -27.61
C THR A 163 -1.35 14.29 -28.18
N TYR A 164 -2.40 14.43 -27.38
CA TYR A 164 -3.63 15.10 -27.80
C TYR A 164 -3.56 16.59 -27.45
N ALA A 165 -4.22 17.41 -28.26
CA ALA A 165 -4.51 18.79 -27.91
C ALA A 165 -5.97 18.91 -27.47
N SER A 166 -6.25 19.71 -26.45
CA SER A 166 -7.62 20.00 -26.03
C SER A 166 -7.99 21.46 -26.28
N GLU A 167 -9.22 21.71 -26.72
CA GLU A 167 -9.82 23.03 -26.82
C GLU A 167 -11.06 23.11 -25.92
N PHE A 168 -11.12 24.14 -25.07
CA PHE A 168 -12.27 24.42 -24.22
C PHE A 168 -12.84 25.80 -24.55
N VAL A 169 -14.12 25.84 -24.93
CA VAL A 169 -14.82 27.07 -25.32
C VAL A 169 -15.96 27.34 -24.35
N LYS A 170 -16.00 28.54 -23.77
CA LYS A 170 -17.10 29.02 -22.92
C LYS A 170 -17.99 29.95 -23.73
N TYR A 171 -19.30 29.86 -23.56
CA TYR A 171 -20.27 30.70 -24.26
C TYR A 171 -21.12 31.48 -23.27
N LYS A 172 -21.34 32.76 -23.57
CA LYS A 172 -22.17 33.66 -22.76
C LYS A 172 -23.66 33.36 -22.92
N ASP A 173 -24.04 32.74 -24.03
CA ASP A 173 -25.40 32.29 -24.32
C ASP A 173 -25.54 30.75 -24.20
N ARG A 174 -26.78 30.26 -24.23
CA ARG A 174 -27.09 28.81 -24.09
C ARG A 174 -26.95 28.03 -25.40
N ASP A 175 -26.92 28.70 -26.55
CA ASP A 175 -26.91 28.07 -27.87
C ASP A 175 -25.52 28.00 -28.50
N GLY A 176 -24.53 28.62 -27.85
CA GLY A 176 -23.12 28.53 -28.22
C GLY A 176 -22.71 29.47 -29.35
N LYS A 177 -23.32 30.66 -29.44
CA LYS A 177 -23.11 31.63 -30.52
C LYS A 177 -22.10 32.74 -30.19
N GLU A 178 -22.00 33.15 -28.92
CA GLU A 178 -21.03 34.15 -28.44
C GLU A 178 -20.02 33.50 -27.48
N GLY A 179 -18.93 32.99 -28.06
CA GLY A 179 -17.91 32.20 -27.35
C GLY A 179 -16.59 32.92 -27.15
N GLU A 180 -15.91 32.59 -26.05
CA GLU A 180 -14.51 32.94 -25.77
C GLU A 180 -13.73 31.63 -25.52
N SER A 181 -12.62 31.43 -26.25
CA SER A 181 -11.76 30.24 -26.13
C SER A 181 -10.64 30.53 -25.13
N ILE A 182 -10.45 29.64 -24.14
CA ILE A 182 -9.60 29.94 -22.97
C ILE A 182 -8.22 29.27 -23.05
N GLY A 183 -7.92 28.59 -24.15
CA GLY A 183 -6.57 28.12 -24.46
C GLY A 183 -6.56 26.74 -25.08
N ARG A 184 -5.51 26.50 -25.88
CA ARG A 184 -5.18 25.20 -26.45
C ARG A 184 -3.99 24.66 -25.65
N ASN A 185 -4.22 23.58 -24.90
CA ASN A 185 -3.17 22.95 -24.12
C ASN A 185 -2.73 21.67 -24.84
N ASP A 186 -1.41 21.51 -25.01
CA ASP A 186 -0.80 20.27 -25.45
C ASP A 186 -0.61 19.36 -24.23
N GLU A 187 -1.06 18.11 -24.29
CA GLU A 187 -0.86 17.14 -23.21
C GLU A 187 0.58 16.58 -23.23
N GLN A 188 1.16 16.28 -22.05
CA GLN A 188 2.44 15.55 -21.93
C GLN A 188 2.32 14.10 -22.47
N PRO A 189 3.41 13.46 -22.93
CA PRO A 189 3.35 12.11 -23.48
C PRO A 189 2.81 11.08 -22.47
N ARG A 190 2.02 10.12 -22.95
CA ARG A 190 1.40 9.06 -22.15
C ARG A 190 2.38 7.92 -21.85
N GLY A 191 2.52 7.59 -20.56
CA GLY A 191 3.07 6.34 -20.01
C GLY A 191 4.59 6.17 -20.06
N GLU A 192 5.23 6.03 -18.90
CA GLU A 192 6.45 5.22 -18.78
C GLU A 192 6.09 3.74 -19.02
N THR A 193 7.01 3.00 -19.63
CA THR A 193 6.83 1.64 -20.17
C THR A 193 6.24 0.67 -19.15
N GLY A 194 4.98 0.24 -19.37
CA GLY A 194 4.36 -0.85 -18.59
C GLY A 194 2.84 -1.00 -18.77
N GLU A 195 2.11 0.09 -19.02
CA GLU A 195 0.63 0.08 -18.95
C GLU A 195 -0.11 0.23 -20.30
N CYS A 196 0.57 0.05 -21.43
CA CYS A 196 -0.08 0.10 -22.75
C CYS A 196 -0.10 -1.29 -23.41
N PRO A 197 -1.24 -1.75 -23.95
CA PRO A 197 -1.28 -2.98 -24.71
C PRO A 197 -0.36 -2.88 -25.93
N PRO A 198 0.33 -3.97 -26.33
CA PRO A 198 1.21 -3.98 -27.48
C PRO A 198 0.43 -3.63 -28.75
N PHE A 199 0.99 -2.73 -29.57
CA PHE A 199 0.37 -2.20 -30.78
C PHE A 199 -0.18 -3.29 -31.72
N GLY A 200 -1.44 -3.10 -32.14
CA GLY A 200 -1.97 -3.76 -33.34
C GLY A 200 -3.48 -3.99 -33.33
N THR A 201 -4.29 -2.94 -33.50
CA THR A 201 -5.44 -2.83 -34.43
C THR A 201 -6.16 -1.49 -34.15
N PRO A 202 -6.49 -0.66 -35.17
CA PRO A 202 -7.33 0.52 -34.97
C PRO A 202 -8.74 0.08 -34.56
N ILE A 203 -9.21 0.47 -33.37
CA ILE A 203 -10.60 0.27 -32.96
C ILE A 203 -11.48 1.21 -33.81
N VAL A 204 -12.37 0.64 -34.62
CA VAL A 204 -13.46 1.34 -35.29
C VAL A 204 -14.61 1.48 -34.29
N ALA A 205 -15.21 2.66 -34.18
CA ALA A 205 -16.37 2.89 -33.32
C ALA A 205 -17.52 1.95 -33.71
N GLY A 206 -17.93 1.09 -32.78
CA GLY A 206 -19.13 0.25 -32.92
C GLY A 206 -20.43 1.01 -32.61
N PRO A 207 -21.59 0.54 -33.09
CA PRO A 207 -22.88 1.17 -32.81
C PRO A 207 -23.28 1.04 -31.34
N ILE A 208 -23.87 2.11 -30.81
CA ILE A 208 -24.36 2.23 -29.44
C ILE A 208 -25.56 1.29 -29.25
N THR A 209 -25.47 0.35 -28.30
CA THR A 209 -26.62 -0.46 -27.84
C THR A 209 -26.87 -0.16 -26.35
N PRO A 210 -28.10 0.14 -25.90
CA PRO A 210 -28.37 0.55 -24.52
C PRO A 210 -28.26 -0.63 -23.51
N PRO A 211 -27.79 -0.40 -22.26
CA PRO A 211 -27.49 -1.47 -21.31
C PRO A 211 -28.71 -2.14 -20.64
N LYS A 212 -28.53 -3.42 -20.31
CA LYS A 212 -29.48 -4.37 -19.70
C LYS A 212 -29.76 -4.04 -18.21
N GLN A 213 -30.91 -4.49 -17.71
CA GLN A 213 -31.62 -4.21 -16.43
C GLN A 213 -30.74 -4.05 -15.14
N GLY A 214 -31.17 -3.20 -14.19
CA GLY A 214 -30.47 -2.88 -12.93
C GLY A 214 -30.23 -1.38 -12.72
N ILE A 215 -29.49 -0.98 -11.67
CA ILE A 215 -29.07 0.42 -11.47
C ILE A 215 -28.05 0.82 -12.54
N GLN A 216 -28.35 1.91 -13.26
CA GLN A 216 -27.46 2.49 -14.26
C GLN A 216 -26.69 3.70 -13.71
N ILE A 217 -27.30 4.52 -12.85
CA ILE A 217 -26.67 5.74 -12.30
C ILE A 217 -27.11 5.94 -10.84
N ILE A 218 -26.19 6.38 -9.96
CA ILE A 218 -26.48 6.84 -8.58
C ILE A 218 -25.80 8.20 -8.37
N TYR A 219 -26.58 9.17 -7.90
CA TYR A 219 -26.15 10.46 -7.38
C TYR A 219 -26.49 10.53 -5.89
N SER A 220 -25.58 11.10 -5.10
CA SER A 220 -25.91 11.47 -3.73
C SER A 220 -25.33 12.84 -3.39
N ASP A 221 -26.17 13.72 -2.86
CA ASP A 221 -25.78 15.07 -2.46
C ASP A 221 -25.96 15.22 -0.95
N VAL A 222 -24.86 15.39 -0.22
CA VAL A 222 -24.92 15.79 1.19
C VAL A 222 -25.27 17.27 1.25
N LEU A 223 -26.44 17.58 1.80
CA LEU A 223 -26.91 18.93 1.97
C LEU A 223 -26.31 19.59 3.23
N PRO A 224 -26.29 20.93 3.31
CA PRO A 224 -25.71 21.66 4.45
C PRO A 224 -26.32 21.36 5.82
N ASP A 225 -27.51 20.78 5.87
CA ASP A 225 -28.23 20.38 7.08
C ASP A 225 -27.95 18.92 7.48
N ASN A 226 -26.93 18.27 6.89
CA ASN A 226 -26.61 16.86 7.07
C ASN A 226 -27.78 15.93 6.71
N SER A 227 -28.47 16.23 5.62
CA SER A 227 -29.34 15.30 4.91
C SER A 227 -28.70 14.85 3.60
N LEU A 228 -29.08 13.68 3.09
CA LEU A 228 -28.60 13.10 1.85
C LEU A 228 -29.73 13.10 0.83
N ASN A 229 -29.57 13.80 -0.29
CA ASN A 229 -30.41 13.61 -1.45
C ASN A 229 -29.86 12.46 -2.28
N VAL A 230 -30.59 11.35 -2.37
CA VAL A 230 -30.22 10.19 -3.19
C VAL A 230 -31.06 10.20 -4.45
N ARG A 231 -30.41 10.18 -5.60
CA ARG A 231 -31.07 9.97 -6.89
C ARG A 231 -30.46 8.77 -7.58
N PHE A 232 -31.27 7.82 -8.03
CA PHE A 232 -30.75 6.73 -8.84
C PHE A 232 -31.69 6.40 -9.99
N GLN A 233 -31.10 5.98 -11.10
CA GLN A 233 -31.79 5.55 -12.30
C GLN A 233 -31.47 4.09 -12.57
N GLY A 234 -32.47 3.30 -12.91
CA GLY A 234 -32.31 1.90 -13.26
C GLY A 234 -33.39 1.39 -14.20
N ALA A 235 -33.23 0.16 -14.69
CA ALA A 235 -34.16 -0.48 -15.61
C ALA A 235 -34.66 -1.82 -15.06
N GLY A 236 -35.95 -2.13 -15.29
CA GLY A 236 -36.54 -3.44 -14.98
C GLY A 236 -36.92 -3.69 -13.51
N PHE A 237 -36.78 -2.71 -12.61
CA PHE A 237 -37.16 -2.84 -11.20
C PHE A 237 -38.53 -2.22 -10.91
N ASN A 238 -39.22 -2.80 -9.93
CA ASN A 238 -40.55 -2.37 -9.45
C ASN A 238 -40.54 -2.01 -7.96
N SER A 239 -39.50 -2.40 -7.20
CA SER A 239 -39.29 -1.95 -5.83
C SER A 239 -37.82 -1.86 -5.44
N TYR A 240 -37.50 -1.10 -4.39
CA TYR A 240 -36.14 -0.84 -3.95
C TYR A 240 -36.02 -0.68 -2.42
N GLN A 241 -34.80 -0.80 -1.91
CA GLN A 241 -34.44 -0.52 -0.51
C GLN A 241 -33.08 0.17 -0.46
N LEU A 242 -32.97 1.17 0.42
CA LEU A 242 -31.74 1.90 0.68
C LEU A 242 -31.20 1.56 2.07
N SER A 243 -29.89 1.39 2.17
CA SER A 243 -29.20 1.28 3.45
C SER A 243 -27.95 2.14 3.46
N LEU A 244 -27.76 2.89 4.55
CA LEU A 244 -26.53 3.59 4.84
C LEU A 244 -25.70 2.71 5.78
N GLU A 245 -24.54 2.31 5.30
CA GLU A 245 -23.57 1.50 6.00
C GLU A 245 -22.40 2.36 6.45
N SER A 246 -21.79 2.11 7.59
CA SER A 246 -20.49 2.71 7.90
C SER A 246 -19.42 2.10 6.99
N LEU A 247 -18.59 2.90 6.34
CA LEU A 247 -17.47 2.38 5.54
C LEU A 247 -16.36 1.77 6.39
N LEU A 248 -16.35 2.04 7.69
CA LEU A 248 -15.33 1.55 8.62
C LEU A 248 -15.63 0.13 9.10
N ASN A 249 -16.89 -0.29 9.19
CA ASN A 249 -17.27 -1.62 9.70
C ASN A 249 -18.47 -2.28 9.00
N SER A 250 -19.03 -1.63 7.97
CA SER A 250 -20.20 -2.08 7.22
C SER A 250 -21.50 -2.22 8.04
N ASP A 251 -21.55 -1.67 9.26
CA ASP A 251 -22.76 -1.62 10.07
C ASP A 251 -23.84 -0.82 9.35
N VAL A 252 -25.07 -1.34 9.33
CA VAL A 252 -26.22 -0.63 8.83
C VAL A 252 -26.62 0.44 9.84
N LEU A 253 -26.18 1.67 9.59
CA LEU A 253 -26.49 2.84 10.42
C LEU A 253 -27.92 3.33 10.19
N TRP A 254 -28.46 3.10 8.99
CA TRP A 254 -29.84 3.42 8.65
C TRP A 254 -30.32 2.53 7.50
N GLN A 255 -31.61 2.17 7.50
CA GLN A 255 -32.21 1.36 6.45
C GLN A 255 -33.67 1.79 6.20
N SER A 256 -34.05 1.89 4.93
CA SER A 256 -35.43 2.14 4.55
C SER A 256 -36.28 0.85 4.62
N GLN A 257 -37.60 1.01 4.70
CA GLN A 257 -38.51 -0.05 4.27
C GLN A 257 -38.34 -0.34 2.77
N VAL A 258 -38.88 -1.44 2.27
CA VAL A 258 -38.93 -1.70 0.82
C VAL A 258 -40.01 -0.82 0.21
N ILE A 259 -39.64 -0.04 -0.81
CA ILE A 259 -40.50 0.98 -1.43
C ILE A 259 -40.80 0.57 -2.87
N ASN A 260 -42.08 0.61 -3.27
CA ASN A 260 -42.47 0.40 -4.66
C ASN A 260 -42.06 1.62 -5.49
N SER A 261 -41.44 1.40 -6.65
CA SER A 261 -41.01 2.48 -7.53
C SER A 261 -42.14 2.94 -8.44
N ALA A 262 -42.28 4.25 -8.63
CA ALA A 262 -43.22 4.83 -9.58
C ALA A 262 -42.64 4.95 -11.01
N GLY A 263 -41.36 4.63 -11.20
CA GLY A 263 -40.67 4.73 -12.48
C GLY A 263 -39.21 4.29 -12.42
N PRO A 264 -38.47 4.42 -13.55
CA PRO A 264 -37.06 4.03 -13.65
C PRO A 264 -36.12 4.99 -12.92
N GLU A 265 -36.59 6.20 -12.57
CA GLU A 265 -35.86 7.21 -11.82
C GLU A 265 -36.45 7.37 -10.42
N VAL A 266 -35.60 7.36 -9.41
CA VAL A 266 -35.95 7.54 -8.00
C VAL A 266 -35.16 8.70 -7.43
N SER A 267 -35.84 9.60 -6.72
CA SER A 267 -35.23 10.68 -5.92
C SER A 267 -35.80 10.60 -4.51
N THR A 268 -34.95 10.56 -3.49
CA THR A 268 -35.38 10.51 -2.10
C THR A 268 -34.39 11.20 -1.17
N MET A 269 -34.89 11.68 -0.02
CA MET A 269 -34.11 12.38 0.99
C MET A 269 -33.97 11.52 2.24
N ILE A 270 -32.73 11.35 2.70
CA ILE A 270 -32.42 10.76 4.00
C ILE A 270 -32.02 11.89 4.94
N SER A 271 -32.81 12.14 5.98
CA SER A 271 -32.56 13.23 6.93
C SER A 271 -31.84 12.74 8.20
N LYS A 272 -31.23 13.68 8.94
CA LYS A 272 -30.59 13.45 10.25
C LYS A 272 -29.40 12.49 10.18
N LEU A 273 -28.53 12.66 9.19
CA LEU A 273 -27.28 11.90 9.15
C LEU A 273 -26.39 12.33 10.32
N SER A 274 -25.75 11.36 10.96
CA SER A 274 -24.69 11.67 11.93
C SER A 274 -23.49 12.29 11.21
N CYS A 275 -22.98 13.39 11.77
CA CYS A 275 -21.84 14.14 11.28
C CYS A 275 -20.53 13.36 11.44
N ASP A 276 -19.48 13.74 10.69
CA ASP A 276 -18.15 13.11 10.74
C ASP A 276 -18.14 11.58 10.47
N ILE A 277 -19.14 11.05 9.75
CA ILE A 277 -19.22 9.61 9.42
C ILE A 277 -18.97 9.41 7.92
N ASN A 278 -18.15 8.40 7.63
CA ASN A 278 -17.95 7.86 6.29
C ASN A 278 -19.06 6.83 6.00
N TYR A 279 -20.06 7.21 5.20
CA TYR A 279 -21.17 6.33 4.82
C TYR A 279 -20.92 5.66 3.48
N GLY A 280 -21.35 4.41 3.37
CA GLY A 280 -21.56 3.68 2.14
C GLY A 280 -23.05 3.52 1.89
N LEU A 281 -23.54 4.01 0.76
CA LEU A 281 -24.91 3.79 0.32
C LEU A 281 -24.99 2.46 -0.43
N ARG A 282 -25.80 1.54 0.09
CA ARG A 282 -26.21 0.32 -0.59
C ARG A 282 -27.64 0.46 -1.09
N VAL A 283 -27.85 -0.01 -2.32
CA VAL A 283 -29.17 -0.02 -2.97
C VAL A 283 -29.49 -1.44 -3.39
N LYS A 284 -30.68 -1.91 -2.99
CA LYS A 284 -31.26 -3.17 -3.45
C LYS A 284 -32.43 -2.89 -4.36
N LEU A 285 -32.52 -3.57 -5.50
CA LEU A 285 -33.62 -3.46 -6.46
C LEU A 285 -34.24 -4.83 -6.73
N TRP A 286 -35.57 -4.89 -6.82
CA TRP A 286 -36.32 -6.09 -7.16
C TRP A 286 -37.18 -5.89 -8.40
N SER A 287 -37.35 -6.96 -9.18
CA SER A 287 -38.18 -6.95 -10.40
C SER A 287 -39.69 -6.91 -10.13
N GLY A 288 -40.13 -7.20 -8.90
CA GLY A 288 -41.53 -7.13 -8.48
C GLY A 288 -41.77 -6.08 -7.38
N ASN A 289 -43.03 -5.86 -7.05
CA ASN A 289 -43.43 -4.94 -5.98
C ASN A 289 -43.10 -5.53 -4.60
N SER A 290 -42.82 -4.65 -3.64
CA SER A 290 -42.66 -4.97 -2.21
C SER A 290 -41.57 -6.02 -1.95
N GLY A 291 -40.51 -5.99 -2.74
CA GLY A 291 -39.37 -6.91 -2.63
C GLY A 291 -39.61 -8.29 -3.23
N ALA A 292 -40.72 -8.50 -3.96
CA ALA A 292 -40.99 -9.74 -4.67
C ALA A 292 -40.22 -9.82 -5.99
N GLY A 293 -40.06 -11.03 -6.54
CA GLY A 293 -39.38 -11.27 -7.81
C GLY A 293 -37.85 -11.36 -7.69
N ALA A 294 -37.15 -11.25 -8.81
CA ALA A 294 -35.71 -11.38 -8.87
C ALA A 294 -35.03 -10.14 -8.25
N LEU A 295 -34.00 -10.37 -7.43
CA LEU A 295 -33.12 -9.32 -6.94
C LEU A 295 -32.18 -8.91 -8.08
N LEU A 296 -32.43 -7.75 -8.67
CA LEU A 296 -31.71 -7.25 -9.84
C LEU A 296 -30.41 -6.56 -9.45
N THR A 297 -30.30 -6.06 -8.22
CA THR A 297 -29.14 -5.31 -7.75
C THR A 297 -29.03 -5.40 -6.23
N ASN A 298 -27.81 -5.57 -5.71
CA ASN A 298 -27.47 -5.47 -4.29
C ASN A 298 -26.03 -5.00 -4.15
N ILE A 299 -25.80 -3.71 -4.36
CA ILE A 299 -24.46 -3.14 -4.49
C ILE A 299 -24.29 -1.96 -3.54
N ARG A 300 -23.10 -1.84 -2.95
CA ARG A 300 -22.61 -0.66 -2.25
C ARG A 300 -21.71 0.10 -3.21
N ARG A 301 -22.25 1.10 -3.92
CA ARG A 301 -21.56 1.79 -5.03
C ARG A 301 -21.22 3.26 -4.77
N HIS A 302 -21.56 3.80 -3.60
CA HIS A 302 -21.32 5.20 -3.34
C HIS A 302 -20.90 5.45 -1.89
N SER A 303 -19.79 6.15 -1.71
CA SER A 303 -19.24 6.54 -0.42
C SER A 303 -19.19 8.04 -0.27
N PHE A 304 -19.61 8.56 0.88
CA PHE A 304 -19.55 10.00 1.16
C PHE A 304 -19.22 10.25 2.63
N ILE A 305 -18.68 11.43 2.91
CA ILE A 305 -18.36 11.91 4.25
C ILE A 305 -19.38 12.99 4.59
N THR A 306 -20.04 12.90 5.74
CA THR A 306 -20.92 13.98 6.19
C THR A 306 -20.13 15.22 6.56
N LEU A 307 -20.79 16.38 6.52
CA LEU A 307 -20.10 17.63 6.82
C LEU A 307 -19.61 17.66 8.27
N PRO A 308 -18.46 18.30 8.52
CA PRO A 308 -18.00 18.53 9.88
C PRO A 308 -19.03 19.28 10.70
N CYS A 309 -19.17 18.95 11.98
CA CYS A 309 -20.12 19.60 12.91
C CYS A 309 -20.00 21.14 13.00
N SER A 310 -18.98 21.75 12.39
CA SER A 310 -18.59 23.16 12.57
C SER A 310 -19.35 24.19 11.69
N ARG A 311 -20.59 23.92 11.25
CA ARG A 311 -21.48 24.96 10.69
C ARG A 311 -22.74 25.25 11.50
N VAL A 312 -22.92 24.60 12.64
CA VAL A 312 -23.82 25.06 13.69
C VAL A 312 -22.94 25.52 14.84
N LYS A 313 -23.28 26.67 15.44
CA LYS A 313 -22.69 27.22 16.66
C LYS A 313 -22.27 26.06 17.59
N PRO A 314 -21.00 25.96 18.03
CA PRO A 314 -20.53 24.78 18.72
C PRO A 314 -21.42 24.54 19.93
N MET A 315 -22.22 23.48 19.88
CA MET A 315 -22.61 22.81 21.11
C MET A 315 -21.27 22.39 21.69
N VAL A 316 -20.87 23.01 22.80
CA VAL A 316 -19.75 22.54 23.60
C VAL A 316 -20.18 21.16 24.09
N LEU A 317 -19.94 20.14 23.26
CA LEU A 317 -19.93 18.78 23.73
C LEU A 317 -18.85 18.76 24.81
N PRO A 318 -19.14 18.20 26.00
CA PRO A 318 -18.10 18.01 26.99
C PRO A 318 -16.91 17.32 26.31
N ALA A 319 -15.70 17.73 26.67
CA ALA A 319 -14.50 17.08 26.18
C ALA A 319 -14.67 15.56 26.37
N PRO A 320 -14.33 14.74 25.36
CA PRO A 320 -14.45 13.30 25.50
C PRO A 320 -13.70 12.86 26.77
N ALA A 321 -14.25 11.87 27.45
CA ALA A 321 -13.66 11.31 28.65
C ALA A 321 -13.32 9.84 28.37
N GLU A 322 -12.27 9.34 28.99
CA GLU A 322 -11.91 7.92 28.87
C GLU A 322 -13.10 7.04 29.27
N GLY A 323 -13.32 5.97 28.50
CA GLY A 323 -14.40 5.00 28.68
C GLY A 323 -15.77 5.43 28.12
N THR A 324 -15.96 6.69 27.69
CA THR A 324 -17.25 7.09 27.08
C THR A 324 -17.35 6.64 25.63
N GLU A 325 -18.59 6.42 25.16
CA GLU A 325 -18.86 5.94 23.81
C GLU A 325 -18.33 6.91 22.74
N CYS A 326 -17.89 6.35 21.62
CA CYS A 326 -17.44 7.11 20.46
C CYS A 326 -17.94 6.48 19.16
N SER A 327 -18.12 7.29 18.13
CA SER A 327 -18.74 6.85 16.87
C SER A 327 -17.74 6.34 15.84
N GLN A 328 -16.46 6.72 15.95
CA GLN A 328 -15.49 6.53 14.87
C GLN A 328 -14.13 6.08 15.41
N VAL A 329 -13.80 4.80 15.23
CA VAL A 329 -12.49 4.24 15.55
C VAL A 329 -11.37 5.02 14.87
N GLY A 330 -10.28 5.25 15.60
CA GLY A 330 -9.12 6.00 15.13
C GLY A 330 -9.26 7.51 15.22
N ARG A 331 -10.46 8.03 15.55
CA ARG A 331 -10.60 9.45 15.87
C ARG A 331 -9.78 9.77 17.11
N LYS A 332 -9.01 10.85 17.06
CA LYS A 332 -8.18 11.34 18.16
C LYS A 332 -8.70 12.67 18.70
N SER A 333 -8.57 12.89 20.01
CA SER A 333 -8.88 14.15 20.68
C SER A 333 -7.74 14.50 21.64
N GLY A 334 -7.08 15.63 21.40
CA GLY A 334 -5.91 16.03 22.21
C GLY A 334 -6.30 16.40 23.64
N ILE A 335 -5.48 15.98 24.60
CA ILE A 335 -5.57 16.37 26.01
C ILE A 335 -4.18 16.74 26.54
N THR A 336 -4.08 17.34 27.73
CA THR A 336 -2.77 17.61 28.33
C THR A 336 -2.02 16.30 28.61
N GLY A 337 -0.81 16.17 28.04
CA GLY A 337 0.05 14.99 28.25
C GLY A 337 -0.25 13.78 27.35
N GLY A 338 -1.17 13.90 26.39
CA GLY A 338 -1.52 12.79 25.50
C GLY A 338 -2.72 13.09 24.59
N TYR A 339 -3.45 12.05 24.23
CA TYR A 339 -4.70 12.16 23.48
C TYR A 339 -5.65 11.02 23.85
N LEU A 340 -6.95 11.23 23.67
CA LEU A 340 -7.93 10.16 23.64
C LEU A 340 -8.04 9.64 22.21
N GLU A 341 -8.13 8.32 22.07
CA GLU A 341 -8.33 7.64 20.79
C GLU A 341 -9.58 6.76 20.87
N CYS A 342 -10.46 6.87 19.88
CA CYS A 342 -11.63 6.00 19.83
C CYS A 342 -11.22 4.59 19.40
N ARG A 343 -11.50 3.59 20.24
CA ARG A 343 -11.13 2.19 20.03
C ARG A 343 -12.31 1.25 20.19
N ARG A 344 -12.18 0.06 19.60
CA ARG A 344 -13.15 -1.02 19.74
C ARG A 344 -13.17 -1.60 21.14
N ILE A 345 -14.37 -1.96 21.60
CA ILE A 345 -14.62 -2.69 22.84
C ILE A 345 -15.61 -3.82 22.59
N VAL A 346 -15.79 -4.69 23.58
CA VAL A 346 -16.75 -5.79 23.60
C VAL A 346 -18.13 -5.41 23.06
N GLY A 347 -18.76 -6.35 22.35
CA GLY A 347 -20.11 -6.18 21.82
C GLY A 347 -20.23 -5.24 20.62
N ASP A 348 -19.16 -5.09 19.83
CA ASP A 348 -19.11 -4.27 18.61
C ASP A 348 -19.35 -2.77 18.88
N LYS A 349 -18.94 -2.32 20.07
CA LYS A 349 -19.01 -0.91 20.48
C LYS A 349 -17.66 -0.23 20.34
N ASN A 350 -17.65 1.10 20.48
CA ASN A 350 -16.40 1.86 20.59
C ASN A 350 -16.43 2.76 21.82
N ALA A 351 -15.28 2.94 22.45
CA ALA A 351 -15.08 3.89 23.54
C ALA A 351 -13.76 4.65 23.40
N TRP A 352 -13.71 5.84 23.99
CA TRP A 352 -12.49 6.65 24.07
C TRP A 352 -11.49 6.00 25.02
N ALA A 353 -10.27 5.77 24.55
CA ALA A 353 -9.17 5.20 25.29
C ALA A 353 -8.04 6.22 25.46
N LEU A 354 -7.44 6.30 26.64
CA LEU A 354 -6.35 7.24 26.90
C LEU A 354 -5.01 6.76 26.37
N VAL A 355 -4.38 7.56 25.50
CA VAL A 355 -3.00 7.39 25.05
C VAL A 355 -2.13 8.51 25.63
N SER A 356 -1.42 8.19 26.71
CA SER A 356 -0.50 9.06 27.43
C SER A 356 0.89 9.01 26.81
N GLN A 357 1.56 10.16 26.76
CA GLN A 357 2.95 10.26 26.31
C GLN A 357 3.97 10.11 27.46
N THR A 358 3.50 10.12 28.70
CA THR A 358 4.38 10.12 29.90
C THR A 358 4.17 8.91 30.80
N ALA A 359 3.14 8.11 30.56
CA ALA A 359 2.87 6.91 31.35
C ALA A 359 3.96 5.85 31.15
N LYS A 360 4.18 5.05 32.19
CA LYS A 360 5.05 3.87 32.17
C LYS A 360 4.23 2.65 32.54
N VAL A 361 4.55 1.51 31.93
CA VAL A 361 3.87 0.25 32.25
C VAL A 361 4.09 -0.12 33.70
N THR A 362 3.05 -0.66 34.34
CA THR A 362 3.16 -1.20 35.68
C THR A 362 3.89 -2.55 35.63
N THR A 363 5.11 -2.59 36.18
CA THR A 363 5.88 -3.84 36.24
C THR A 363 5.16 -4.88 37.09
N PHE A 364 5.05 -6.11 36.57
CA PHE A 364 4.41 -7.20 37.29
C PHE A 364 5.27 -7.66 38.47
N THR A 365 4.68 -7.67 39.66
CA THR A 365 5.32 -8.06 40.93
C THR A 365 4.71 -9.30 41.57
N GLY A 366 3.72 -9.91 40.93
CA GLY A 366 3.10 -11.14 41.41
C GLY A 366 3.99 -12.37 41.26
N VAL A 367 3.46 -13.52 41.67
CA VAL A 367 4.19 -14.80 41.60
C VAL A 367 4.37 -15.20 40.14
N LYS A 368 5.62 -15.31 39.69
CA LYS A 368 6.03 -15.85 38.39
C LYS A 368 6.97 -17.03 38.57
N LYS A 369 7.04 -17.90 37.57
CA LYS A 369 8.01 -18.99 37.51
C LYS A 369 9.35 -18.47 36.98
N ASP A 370 10.39 -19.27 37.17
CA ASP A 370 11.65 -19.09 36.45
C ASP A 370 11.39 -19.15 34.94
N ILE A 371 12.10 -18.34 34.17
CA ILE A 371 11.90 -18.27 32.72
C ILE A 371 12.16 -19.62 32.04
N ASP A 372 13.03 -20.46 32.61
CA ASP A 372 13.34 -21.78 32.06
C ASP A 372 12.11 -22.71 32.05
N VAL A 373 11.08 -22.43 32.85
CA VAL A 373 9.78 -23.11 32.76
C VAL A 373 9.09 -22.82 31.42
N CYS A 374 9.19 -21.61 30.91
CA CYS A 374 8.59 -21.20 29.63
C CYS A 374 9.49 -21.47 28.41
N LYS A 375 10.74 -21.91 28.61
CA LYS A 375 11.61 -22.39 27.53
C LYS A 375 11.26 -23.82 27.14
N ILE A 376 10.17 -23.97 26.40
CA ILE A 376 9.66 -25.27 25.95
C ILE A 376 10.61 -25.92 24.95
N LYS A 377 10.95 -27.19 25.18
CA LYS A 377 11.94 -27.93 24.39
C LYS A 377 11.38 -28.44 23.07
N ASP A 378 12.25 -28.71 22.11
CA ASP A 378 11.85 -29.38 20.86
C ASP A 378 11.35 -30.82 21.13
N TYR A 379 10.04 -31.04 20.92
CA TYR A 379 9.36 -32.32 21.09
C TYR A 379 9.06 -33.04 19.78
N ARG A 380 9.54 -32.53 18.64
CA ARG A 380 9.36 -33.16 17.33
C ARG A 380 10.16 -34.48 17.26
N PRO A 381 9.76 -35.45 16.42
CA PRO A 381 10.60 -36.61 16.13
C PRO A 381 11.91 -36.17 15.46
N LEU A 382 13.02 -36.88 15.69
CA LEU A 382 14.36 -36.53 15.16
C LEU A 382 14.36 -36.30 13.64
N SER A 383 13.58 -37.07 12.88
CA SER A 383 13.42 -36.92 11.43
C SER A 383 12.81 -35.58 11.00
N ALA A 384 12.02 -34.94 11.88
CA ALA A 384 11.42 -33.63 11.67
C ALA A 384 12.24 -32.47 12.27
N ARG A 385 13.37 -32.76 12.95
CA ARG A 385 14.28 -31.76 13.52
C ARG A 385 15.38 -31.29 12.56
N ILE A 386 15.38 -31.82 11.34
CA ILE A 386 16.40 -31.54 10.31
C ILE A 386 16.09 -30.21 9.57
N THR A 387 15.03 -29.51 9.94
CA THR A 387 14.56 -28.25 9.33
C THR A 387 14.50 -27.11 10.36
N LEU A 388 14.00 -25.93 9.96
CA LEU A 388 13.74 -24.75 10.80
C LEU A 388 13.28 -25.13 12.23
N ASN A 389 13.76 -24.39 13.24
CA ASN A 389 13.47 -24.65 14.65
C ASN A 389 12.63 -23.53 15.28
N HIS A 390 11.62 -23.92 16.05
CA HIS A 390 10.71 -23.01 16.77
C HIS A 390 10.66 -23.32 18.28
N SER A 391 11.71 -23.93 18.84
CA SER A 391 11.74 -24.42 20.22
C SER A 391 13.09 -24.17 20.88
N PHE A 392 13.20 -24.41 22.19
CA PHE A 392 14.48 -24.32 22.90
C PHE A 392 15.23 -25.67 22.98
N PRO A 393 16.57 -25.66 23.06
CA PRO A 393 17.45 -24.55 22.70
C PRO A 393 17.45 -24.34 21.18
N ARG A 394 17.81 -23.14 20.76
CA ARG A 394 18.10 -22.86 19.35
C ARG A 394 19.30 -23.72 18.88
N PRO A 395 19.19 -24.44 17.76
CA PRO A 395 20.31 -25.22 17.21
C PRO A 395 21.51 -24.36 16.82
N GLU A 396 22.71 -24.82 17.15
CA GLU A 396 23.98 -24.17 16.79
C GLU A 396 24.24 -24.15 15.27
N SER A 397 23.51 -24.94 14.50
CA SER A 397 23.64 -24.99 13.03
C SER A 397 23.10 -23.76 12.32
N PHE A 398 22.28 -22.94 12.98
CA PHE A 398 21.77 -21.69 12.38
C PHE A 398 22.81 -20.58 12.46
N LYS A 399 22.77 -19.65 11.50
CA LYS A 399 23.62 -18.46 11.54
C LYS A 399 23.32 -17.63 12.79
N PRO A 400 24.27 -16.89 13.37
CA PRO A 400 24.01 -16.10 14.57
C PRO A 400 22.81 -15.16 14.38
N SER A 401 21.89 -15.11 15.35
CA SER A 401 20.74 -14.18 15.35
C SER A 401 21.01 -12.91 16.17
N THR A 402 22.15 -12.84 16.85
CA THR A 402 22.57 -11.73 17.71
C THR A 402 24.06 -11.45 17.49
N GLY A 403 24.55 -10.32 18.02
CA GLY A 403 25.90 -9.84 17.81
C GLY A 403 26.06 -9.09 16.48
N ASN A 404 27.30 -9.04 15.99
CA ASN A 404 27.60 -8.48 14.68
C ASN A 404 27.66 -9.63 13.67
N VAL A 405 26.79 -9.60 12.67
CA VAL A 405 26.69 -10.64 11.64
C VAL A 405 27.14 -10.08 10.31
N ASP A 406 28.16 -10.70 9.72
CA ASP A 406 28.70 -10.33 8.42
C ASP A 406 27.75 -10.76 7.28
N ILE A 407 27.25 -9.75 6.56
CA ILE A 407 26.31 -9.92 5.45
C ILE A 407 26.89 -9.30 4.18
N ALA A 408 26.94 -10.09 3.11
CA ALA A 408 27.30 -9.61 1.79
C ALA A 408 26.06 -9.15 1.02
N LEU A 409 26.18 -8.02 0.33
CA LEU A 409 25.24 -7.60 -0.69
C LEU A 409 26.00 -7.57 -2.03
N VAL A 410 25.58 -8.41 -2.97
CA VAL A 410 26.27 -8.63 -4.25
C VAL A 410 25.29 -8.51 -5.42
N GLY A 411 25.72 -7.92 -6.54
CA GLY A 411 24.96 -7.93 -7.78
C GLY A 411 25.52 -8.95 -8.76
N ILE A 412 24.66 -9.79 -9.34
CA ILE A 412 25.05 -10.71 -10.42
C ILE A 412 24.30 -10.37 -11.70
N ASP A 413 24.89 -10.64 -12.85
CA ASP A 413 24.21 -10.51 -14.14
C ASP A 413 24.52 -11.67 -15.09
N PHE A 414 23.75 -11.75 -16.17
CA PHE A 414 23.78 -12.86 -17.13
C PHE A 414 24.00 -12.35 -18.54
N SER A 415 24.35 -13.24 -19.48
CA SER A 415 24.49 -12.83 -20.88
C SER A 415 23.17 -12.44 -21.55
N ASP A 416 22.06 -13.08 -21.16
CA ASP A 416 20.70 -12.78 -21.61
C ASP A 416 20.02 -11.65 -20.82
N ALA A 417 20.53 -11.34 -19.63
CA ALA A 417 20.06 -10.25 -18.78
C ALA A 417 21.26 -9.46 -18.22
N PRO A 418 21.86 -8.56 -19.01
CA PRO A 418 23.02 -7.80 -18.58
C PRO A 418 22.64 -6.70 -17.58
N GLY A 419 23.46 -6.53 -16.54
CA GLY A 419 23.33 -5.49 -15.54
C GLY A 419 23.57 -4.10 -16.12
N ARG A 420 22.78 -3.12 -15.68
CA ARG A 420 22.94 -1.69 -16.04
C ARG A 420 23.30 -0.88 -14.81
N GLY A 421 24.14 0.15 -14.98
CA GLY A 421 24.58 0.99 -13.87
C GLY A 421 25.27 0.18 -12.77
N LYS A 422 25.08 0.59 -11.50
CA LYS A 422 25.50 -0.20 -10.35
C LYS A 422 24.30 -0.91 -9.72
N PRO A 423 24.47 -2.14 -9.20
CA PRO A 423 23.38 -2.92 -8.64
C PRO A 423 22.57 -2.20 -7.55
N PHE A 424 23.24 -1.50 -6.63
CA PHE A 424 22.57 -0.94 -5.44
C PHE A 424 22.13 0.51 -5.59
N ASP A 425 22.34 1.13 -6.76
CA ASP A 425 21.82 2.48 -7.02
C ASP A 425 20.28 2.46 -7.16
N GLN A 426 19.67 1.28 -7.32
CA GLN A 426 18.23 1.07 -7.50
C GLN A 426 17.45 1.13 -6.18
N ASP A 427 18.07 0.72 -5.06
CA ASP A 427 17.48 0.82 -3.72
C ASP A 427 18.51 1.38 -2.71
N PRO A 428 18.75 2.70 -2.73
CA PRO A 428 19.76 3.33 -1.88
C PRO A 428 19.39 3.32 -0.39
N LEU A 429 18.15 2.97 -0.03
CA LEU A 429 17.67 2.95 1.35
C LEU A 429 17.64 1.56 1.96
N LEU A 430 17.78 0.49 1.16
CA LEU A 430 17.70 -0.91 1.61
C LEU A 430 18.41 -1.15 2.94
N GLN A 431 19.71 -0.85 3.02
CA GLN A 431 20.51 -1.13 4.22
C GLN A 431 20.08 -0.30 5.42
N LYS A 432 19.80 1.00 5.21
CA LYS A 432 19.35 1.87 6.30
C LYS A 432 18.03 1.37 6.89
N ASN A 433 17.10 0.96 6.03
CA ASN A 433 15.82 0.43 6.47
C ASN A 433 16.01 -0.90 7.19
N PHE A 434 16.89 -1.77 6.67
CA PHE A 434 17.23 -3.07 7.25
C PHE A 434 17.85 -2.93 8.65
N ASP A 435 18.84 -2.05 8.80
CA ASP A 435 19.50 -1.78 10.08
C ASP A 435 18.51 -1.21 11.09
N SER A 436 17.69 -0.24 10.67
CA SER A 436 16.68 0.39 11.52
C SER A 436 15.61 -0.61 11.99
N TRP A 437 15.19 -1.50 11.11
CA TRP A 437 14.23 -2.56 11.40
C TRP A 437 14.82 -3.59 12.37
N ALA A 438 16.04 -4.07 12.11
CA ALA A 438 16.71 -5.04 12.97
C ALA A 438 17.01 -4.45 14.36
N ASP A 439 17.45 -3.20 14.44
CA ASP A 439 17.70 -2.51 15.72
C ASP A 439 16.42 -2.41 16.56
N PHE A 440 15.29 -2.07 15.94
CA PHE A 440 14.01 -1.99 16.62
C PHE A 440 13.59 -3.35 17.20
N TRP A 441 13.47 -4.39 16.38
CA TRP A 441 12.92 -5.68 16.82
C TRP A 441 13.87 -6.50 17.68
N SER A 442 15.19 -6.49 17.37
CA SER A 442 16.19 -7.17 18.20
C SER A 442 16.54 -6.39 19.47
N GLY A 443 16.03 -5.17 19.59
CA GLY A 443 16.39 -4.26 20.65
C GLY A 443 17.86 -3.83 20.65
N GLY A 444 18.50 -3.83 19.47
CA GLY A 444 19.92 -3.53 19.28
C GLY A 444 20.86 -4.71 19.55
N LYS A 445 20.31 -5.92 19.76
CA LYS A 445 21.10 -7.14 19.96
C LYS A 445 21.68 -7.69 18.66
N LEU A 446 21.15 -7.31 17.50
CA LEU A 446 21.67 -7.70 16.19
C LEU A 446 22.14 -6.46 15.43
N LYS A 447 23.33 -6.56 14.83
CA LYS A 447 23.88 -5.56 13.93
C LYS A 447 24.44 -6.23 12.69
N TRP A 448 24.23 -5.61 11.54
CA TRP A 448 24.74 -6.08 10.26
C TRP A 448 26.07 -5.42 9.93
N ASN A 449 27.08 -6.25 9.67
CA ASN A 449 28.34 -5.81 9.08
C ASN A 449 28.25 -5.98 7.57
N TRP A 450 27.92 -4.90 6.86
CA TRP A 450 27.69 -4.94 5.42
C TRP A 450 28.98 -4.98 4.59
N HIS A 451 29.13 -6.03 3.79
CA HIS A 451 30.16 -6.16 2.75
C HIS A 451 29.51 -5.97 1.37
N LYS A 452 29.86 -4.91 0.65
CA LYS A 452 29.18 -4.57 -0.61
C LYS A 452 30.08 -4.82 -1.82
N LEU A 453 29.58 -5.57 -2.79
CA LEU A 453 30.12 -5.60 -4.14
C LEU A 453 29.18 -4.81 -5.06
N ASN A 454 29.33 -3.48 -5.09
CA ASN A 454 28.45 -2.59 -5.86
C ASN A 454 28.87 -2.47 -7.34
N GLU A 455 29.08 -3.62 -7.96
CA GLU A 455 29.33 -3.80 -9.38
C GLU A 455 28.73 -5.14 -9.82
N TRP A 456 28.36 -5.24 -11.09
CA TRP A 456 27.79 -6.47 -11.63
C TRP A 456 28.87 -7.56 -11.74
N THR A 457 28.55 -8.75 -11.24
CA THR A 457 29.36 -9.96 -11.38
C THR A 457 28.74 -10.86 -12.42
N ARG A 458 29.38 -10.95 -13.59
CA ARG A 458 28.93 -11.82 -14.68
C ARG A 458 29.12 -13.28 -14.31
N VAL A 459 28.04 -14.04 -14.31
CA VAL A 459 28.07 -15.50 -14.21
C VAL A 459 27.99 -16.15 -15.59
N PRO A 460 28.52 -17.36 -15.79
CA PRO A 460 28.71 -17.95 -17.12
C PRO A 460 27.42 -18.45 -17.80
N GLY A 461 26.40 -18.84 -17.04
CA GLY A 461 25.14 -19.36 -17.55
C GLY A 461 24.11 -18.28 -17.89
N LEU A 462 22.98 -18.71 -18.45
CA LEU A 462 21.80 -17.88 -18.70
C LEU A 462 21.00 -17.71 -17.41
N SER A 463 20.17 -16.66 -17.32
CA SER A 463 19.30 -16.43 -16.16
C SER A 463 18.42 -17.63 -15.81
N THR A 464 17.97 -18.40 -16.81
CA THR A 464 17.15 -19.61 -16.63
C THR A 464 17.90 -20.79 -16.01
N ASP A 465 19.22 -20.86 -16.14
CA ASP A 465 20.04 -21.98 -15.63
C ASP A 465 20.14 -21.96 -14.09
N TYR A 466 19.92 -20.78 -13.49
CA TYR A 466 19.95 -20.57 -12.04
C TYR A 466 18.56 -20.38 -11.44
N ASN A 467 17.50 -20.51 -12.25
CA ASN A 467 16.12 -20.35 -11.80
C ASN A 467 15.56 -21.69 -11.29
N GLN A 468 15.19 -21.74 -10.01
CA GLN A 468 14.60 -22.96 -9.40
C GLN A 468 13.27 -23.39 -10.04
N LYS A 469 12.54 -22.46 -10.68
CA LYS A 469 11.31 -22.79 -11.42
C LYS A 469 11.60 -23.45 -12.76
N SER A 470 12.81 -23.30 -13.29
CA SER A 470 13.20 -23.78 -14.62
C SER A 470 13.99 -25.08 -14.57
N THR A 471 14.75 -25.35 -13.50
CA THR A 471 15.58 -26.56 -13.40
C THR A 471 15.86 -26.99 -11.95
N ASN A 472 15.96 -28.31 -11.74
CA ASN A 472 16.35 -28.91 -10.45
C ASN A 472 17.85 -28.78 -10.15
N GLU A 473 18.68 -28.45 -11.15
CA GLU A 473 20.13 -28.29 -11.00
C GLU A 473 20.54 -26.88 -10.57
N ALA A 474 19.61 -25.91 -10.61
CA ALA A 474 19.84 -24.52 -10.23
C ALA A 474 20.54 -24.34 -8.87
N PRO A 475 20.21 -25.09 -7.79
CA PRO A 475 20.89 -24.95 -6.51
C PRO A 475 22.39 -25.30 -6.59
N ALA A 476 22.73 -26.38 -7.30
CA ALA A 476 24.11 -26.81 -7.46
C ALA A 476 24.89 -25.83 -8.34
N GLN A 477 24.27 -25.37 -9.43
CA GLN A 477 24.84 -24.40 -10.36
C GLN A 477 25.13 -23.07 -9.68
N MET A 478 24.17 -22.55 -8.91
CA MET A 478 24.33 -21.35 -8.09
C MET A 478 25.52 -21.46 -7.15
N THR A 479 25.53 -22.52 -6.34
CA THR A 479 26.55 -22.72 -5.31
C THR A 479 27.94 -22.83 -5.93
N LYS A 480 28.06 -23.49 -7.08
CA LYS A 480 29.34 -23.71 -7.77
C LYS A 480 29.85 -22.47 -8.52
N GLU A 481 28.99 -21.77 -9.26
CA GLU A 481 29.44 -20.77 -10.24
C GLU A 481 29.32 -19.34 -9.72
N VAL A 482 28.20 -19.01 -9.06
CA VAL A 482 27.95 -17.65 -8.56
C VAL A 482 29.01 -17.27 -7.52
N PHE A 483 29.21 -18.12 -6.51
CA PHE A 483 30.20 -17.83 -5.48
C PHE A 483 31.64 -17.91 -5.98
N THR A 484 31.95 -18.74 -6.98
CA THR A 484 33.28 -18.74 -7.61
C THR A 484 33.58 -17.42 -8.31
N GLU A 485 32.62 -16.83 -9.02
CA GLU A 485 32.82 -15.52 -9.67
C GLU A 485 32.87 -14.37 -8.65
N ILE A 486 32.07 -14.44 -7.58
CA ILE A 486 32.10 -13.44 -6.50
C ILE A 486 33.43 -13.51 -5.74
N ASP A 487 33.95 -14.71 -5.45
CA ASP A 487 35.21 -14.93 -4.70
C ASP A 487 36.44 -14.31 -5.40
N LYS A 488 36.39 -14.15 -6.73
CA LYS A 488 37.42 -13.44 -7.50
C LYS A 488 37.43 -11.92 -7.23
N LYS A 489 36.31 -11.37 -6.76
CA LYS A 489 36.07 -9.93 -6.64
C LYS A 489 35.98 -9.45 -5.20
N MET A 490 35.58 -10.31 -4.27
CA MET A 490 35.51 -10.00 -2.84
C MET A 490 35.85 -11.23 -1.99
N ALA A 491 36.43 -11.01 -0.81
CA ALA A 491 36.65 -12.07 0.15
C ALA A 491 35.31 -12.54 0.74
N LEU A 492 35.04 -13.84 0.68
CA LEU A 492 33.82 -14.45 1.23
C LEU A 492 34.03 -15.10 2.61
N LYS A 493 35.28 -15.23 3.06
CA LYS A 493 35.60 -15.84 4.36
C LYS A 493 34.95 -15.07 5.51
N GLY A 494 34.19 -15.79 6.35
CA GLY A 494 33.52 -15.23 7.52
C GLY A 494 32.17 -14.57 7.24
N ILE A 495 31.73 -14.52 5.98
CA ILE A 495 30.40 -14.00 5.63
C ILE A 495 29.35 -15.07 5.97
N GLU A 496 28.35 -14.70 6.76
CA GLU A 496 27.31 -15.62 7.20
C GLU A 496 26.10 -15.63 6.28
N ILE A 497 25.79 -14.47 5.67
CA ILE A 497 24.64 -14.26 4.80
C ILE A 497 25.07 -13.59 3.49
N VAL A 498 24.57 -14.06 2.35
CA VAL A 498 24.76 -13.40 1.05
C VAL A 498 23.41 -13.06 0.43
N LEU A 499 23.15 -11.76 0.27
CA LEU A 499 22.01 -11.24 -0.47
C LEU A 499 22.42 -10.96 -1.91
N ILE A 500 21.76 -11.61 -2.85
CA ILE A 500 22.08 -11.58 -4.27
C ILE A 500 21.02 -10.74 -4.99
N TYR A 501 21.47 -9.67 -5.63
CA TYR A 501 20.66 -8.73 -6.37
C TYR A 501 20.72 -9.01 -7.87
N PHE A 502 19.57 -8.93 -8.53
CA PHE A 502 19.40 -9.24 -9.95
C PHE A 502 19.23 -7.98 -10.82
N PRO A 503 19.51 -8.06 -12.13
CA PRO A 503 19.22 -6.99 -13.07
C PRO A 503 17.70 -6.75 -13.19
N GLU A 504 17.27 -5.48 -13.24
CA GLU A 504 15.85 -5.08 -13.35
C GLU A 504 15.13 -5.72 -14.54
N SER A 505 15.85 -6.04 -15.61
CA SER A 505 15.29 -6.71 -16.78
C SER A 505 14.72 -8.11 -16.49
N LEU A 506 15.04 -8.70 -15.34
CA LEU A 506 14.48 -9.97 -14.89
C LEU A 506 13.27 -9.80 -13.97
N PHE A 507 13.02 -8.61 -13.44
CA PHE A 507 11.86 -8.36 -12.58
C PHE A 507 10.56 -8.51 -13.39
N GLY A 508 9.63 -9.28 -12.84
CA GLY A 508 8.36 -9.66 -13.44
C GLY A 508 8.41 -10.72 -14.55
N THR A 509 9.58 -11.27 -14.86
CA THR A 509 9.75 -12.22 -15.96
C THR A 509 9.60 -13.69 -15.56
N ASN A 510 9.37 -13.99 -14.27
CA ASN A 510 9.48 -15.33 -13.67
C ASN A 510 10.88 -15.98 -13.75
N ASN A 511 11.86 -15.34 -14.40
CA ASN A 511 13.23 -15.83 -14.54
C ASN A 511 14.18 -15.38 -13.41
N GLY A 512 13.72 -14.49 -12.52
CA GLY A 512 14.48 -14.01 -11.36
C GLY A 512 14.20 -14.78 -10.07
N TYR A 513 13.93 -16.09 -10.07
CA TYR A 513 13.61 -16.83 -8.84
C TYR A 513 14.72 -17.81 -8.46
N MET A 514 15.52 -17.52 -7.43
CA MET A 514 16.61 -18.40 -7.04
C MET A 514 16.15 -19.58 -6.17
N PRO A 515 16.90 -20.69 -6.21
CA PRO A 515 16.84 -21.73 -5.20
C PRO A 515 17.27 -21.23 -3.83
N TYR A 516 16.43 -21.52 -2.84
CA TYR A 516 16.68 -21.27 -1.44
C TYR A 516 17.45 -22.42 -0.79
N ARG A 517 18.74 -22.26 -0.42
CA ARG A 517 19.45 -23.17 0.53
C ARG A 517 20.68 -22.51 1.15
N GLY A 518 21.00 -22.85 2.40
CA GLY A 518 22.38 -22.81 2.89
C GLY A 518 23.12 -24.09 2.48
N GLY A 519 24.41 -24.00 2.14
CA GLY A 519 25.16 -25.17 1.69
C GLY A 519 26.68 -24.96 1.64
N ASN A 520 27.42 -26.06 1.79
CA ASN A 520 28.88 -26.05 1.72
C ASN A 520 29.35 -25.89 0.26
N VAL A 521 30.19 -24.89 0.03
CA VAL A 521 30.82 -24.54 -1.24
C VAL A 521 32.32 -24.74 -1.10
N LYS A 522 32.93 -25.41 -2.08
CA LYS A 522 34.38 -25.47 -2.22
C LYS A 522 34.83 -24.37 -3.16
N LEU A 523 35.34 -23.28 -2.61
CA LEU A 523 35.90 -22.16 -3.39
C LEU A 523 37.42 -22.27 -3.48
N PRO A 524 38.06 -21.61 -4.47
CA PRO A 524 39.51 -21.48 -4.52
C PRO A 524 40.11 -20.88 -3.23
N SER A 525 39.39 -19.96 -2.58
CA SER A 525 39.78 -19.34 -1.31
C SER A 525 39.57 -20.22 -0.07
N GLY A 526 38.86 -21.34 -0.21
CA GLY A 526 38.59 -22.31 0.86
C GLY A 526 37.12 -22.73 0.95
N ASP A 527 36.79 -23.39 2.04
CA ASP A 527 35.41 -23.82 2.31
C ASP A 527 34.55 -22.62 2.72
N PHE A 528 33.37 -22.51 2.13
CA PHE A 528 32.43 -21.42 2.38
C PHE A 528 31.02 -21.99 2.52
N SER A 529 30.26 -21.59 3.55
CA SER A 529 28.91 -22.11 3.77
C SER A 529 27.97 -21.01 4.27
N PRO A 530 27.59 -20.07 3.40
CA PRO A 530 26.68 -19.00 3.77
C PRO A 530 25.24 -19.51 3.78
N TYR A 531 24.39 -18.76 4.45
CA TYR A 531 23.00 -18.64 4.03
C TYR A 531 22.93 -17.68 2.85
N TYR A 532 22.16 -17.97 1.81
CA TYR A 532 22.01 -17.02 0.72
C TYR A 532 20.57 -16.94 0.23
N TRP A 533 20.24 -15.75 -0.26
CA TRP A 533 18.95 -15.47 -0.87
C TRP A 533 19.11 -14.48 -2.01
N GLY A 534 18.35 -14.67 -3.08
CA GLY A 534 18.22 -13.70 -4.15
C GLY A 534 16.97 -13.97 -4.98
N GLY A 535 16.47 -12.94 -5.64
CA GLY A 535 15.38 -13.11 -6.56
C GLY A 535 14.78 -11.78 -6.98
N ASP A 536 13.61 -11.84 -7.59
CA ASP A 536 12.77 -10.69 -7.88
C ASP A 536 12.11 -10.19 -6.60
N PRO A 537 12.57 -9.06 -6.02
CA PRO A 537 11.99 -8.54 -4.80
C PRO A 537 10.74 -7.70 -5.08
N THR A 538 10.34 -7.56 -6.35
CA THR A 538 9.24 -6.70 -6.78
C THR A 538 7.96 -7.47 -6.98
N LEU A 539 8.03 -8.74 -7.43
CA LEU A 539 6.86 -9.61 -7.60
C LEU A 539 6.97 -10.91 -6.81
N ASP A 540 5.84 -11.36 -6.27
CA ASP A 540 5.70 -12.69 -5.66
C ASP A 540 5.70 -13.84 -6.70
N ALA A 541 5.54 -15.09 -6.24
CA ALA A 541 5.54 -16.25 -7.14
C ALA A 541 4.34 -16.30 -8.11
N GLN A 542 3.31 -15.49 -7.85
CA GLN A 542 2.05 -15.34 -8.57
C GLN A 542 2.02 -14.07 -9.44
N GLY A 543 3.08 -13.25 -9.40
CA GLY A 543 3.22 -12.02 -10.19
C GLY A 543 2.61 -10.77 -9.56
N ASN A 544 2.28 -10.76 -8.26
CA ASN A 544 1.77 -9.55 -7.59
C ASN A 544 2.89 -8.72 -6.98
N HIS A 545 2.73 -7.40 -6.97
CA HIS A 545 3.72 -6.49 -6.42
C HIS A 545 3.92 -6.67 -4.90
N GLN A 546 5.17 -6.72 -4.45
CA GLN A 546 5.59 -6.85 -3.05
C GLN A 546 6.59 -5.76 -2.64
N ASN A 547 6.75 -5.55 -1.33
CA ASN A 547 7.71 -4.59 -0.78
C ASN A 547 9.11 -5.22 -0.71
N ILE A 548 10.06 -4.59 -1.40
CA ILE A 548 11.45 -5.05 -1.51
C ILE A 548 12.12 -5.23 -0.15
N SER A 549 11.99 -4.24 0.75
CA SER A 549 12.61 -4.31 2.07
C SER A 549 12.02 -5.43 2.91
N TRP A 550 10.69 -5.58 2.93
CA TRP A 550 10.02 -6.69 3.61
C TRP A 550 10.50 -8.06 3.11
N TYR A 551 10.60 -8.21 1.79
CA TYR A 551 11.04 -9.46 1.16
C TYR A 551 12.42 -9.87 1.70
N TYR A 552 13.38 -8.95 1.72
CA TYR A 552 14.69 -9.25 2.27
C TYR A 552 14.68 -9.49 3.79
N TYR A 553 13.85 -8.79 4.57
CA TYR A 553 13.74 -9.05 6.02
C TYR A 553 13.26 -10.48 6.27
N HIS A 554 12.16 -10.85 5.63
CA HIS A 554 11.56 -12.17 5.74
C HIS A 554 12.58 -13.26 5.43
N GLU A 555 13.28 -13.11 4.30
CA GLU A 555 14.16 -14.17 3.82
C GLU A 555 15.45 -14.26 4.63
N VAL A 556 15.97 -13.14 5.15
CA VAL A 556 17.12 -13.17 6.07
C VAL A 556 16.77 -13.82 7.41
N LEU A 557 15.56 -13.59 7.92
CA LEU A 557 15.11 -14.18 9.18
C LEU A 557 15.16 -15.70 9.16
N HIS A 558 14.77 -16.34 8.06
CA HIS A 558 14.94 -17.79 7.87
C HIS A 558 16.41 -18.23 8.04
N GLY A 559 17.35 -17.44 7.53
CA GLY A 559 18.79 -17.74 7.60
C GLY A 559 19.39 -17.62 8.98
N ILE A 560 18.84 -16.72 9.78
CA ILE A 560 19.15 -16.61 11.20
C ILE A 560 18.11 -17.33 12.04
N GLY A 561 17.52 -18.43 11.56
CA GLY A 561 16.84 -19.44 12.37
C GLY A 561 15.40 -19.15 12.79
N PHE A 562 14.74 -18.14 12.21
CA PHE A 562 13.32 -17.94 12.41
C PHE A 562 12.52 -18.89 11.52
N THR A 563 11.50 -19.54 12.09
CA THR A 563 10.67 -20.49 11.34
C THR A 563 9.61 -19.79 10.47
N LEU A 564 9.08 -18.66 10.95
CA LEU A 564 8.05 -17.84 10.29
C LEU A 564 6.81 -18.66 9.87
N HIS A 565 5.95 -18.06 9.04
CA HIS A 565 4.74 -18.67 8.44
C HIS A 565 3.71 -19.27 9.42
N ALA A 566 3.86 -19.04 10.72
CA ALA A 566 2.82 -19.23 11.72
C ALA A 566 3.17 -18.41 12.97
N PRO A 567 2.18 -17.91 13.73
CA PRO A 567 0.75 -18.02 13.48
C PRO A 567 0.31 -17.11 12.32
N GLY A 568 -0.76 -17.52 11.61
CA GLY A 568 -1.44 -16.70 10.61
C GLY A 568 -0.58 -16.22 9.42
N ASN A 569 0.06 -17.11 8.67
CA ASN A 569 0.72 -16.73 7.41
C ASN A 569 -0.27 -16.03 6.47
N PHE A 570 0.18 -14.96 5.82
CA PHE A 570 -0.63 -14.09 4.98
C PHE A 570 -1.76 -13.32 5.71
N SER A 571 -1.74 -13.29 7.05
CA SER A 571 -2.58 -12.42 7.88
C SER A 571 -1.83 -11.13 8.21
N ILE A 572 -2.54 -10.00 8.30
CA ILE A 572 -1.95 -8.71 8.72
C ILE A 572 -1.39 -8.75 10.15
N LEU A 573 -1.85 -9.68 11.00
CA LEU A 573 -1.26 -9.92 12.32
C LEU A 573 -0.09 -10.91 12.30
N GLY A 574 0.05 -11.67 11.21
CA GLY A 574 0.98 -12.79 11.08
C GLY A 574 2.44 -12.36 11.09
N ALA A 575 3.29 -13.24 11.61
CA ALA A 575 4.73 -13.02 11.63
C ALA A 575 5.26 -12.92 10.20
N THR A 576 5.67 -11.72 9.80
CA THR A 576 6.39 -11.40 8.55
C THR A 576 5.78 -11.90 7.24
N ASN A 577 4.46 -12.03 7.12
CA ASN A 577 3.85 -12.52 5.87
C ASN A 577 2.51 -11.87 5.57
N VAL A 578 2.47 -10.93 4.62
CA VAL A 578 1.20 -10.49 4.03
C VAL A 578 1.35 -10.45 2.51
N GLU A 579 0.49 -11.21 1.85
CA GLU A 579 0.26 -11.17 0.41
C GLU A 579 -1.25 -11.06 0.23
N ASN A 580 -1.84 -9.87 0.40
CA ASN A 580 -3.16 -9.67 -0.21
C ASN A 580 -3.58 -8.24 -0.56
N GLN A 581 -4.22 -8.19 -1.72
CA GLN A 581 -4.62 -7.09 -2.59
C GLN A 581 -5.88 -6.31 -2.12
N PHE A 582 -6.09 -6.12 -0.81
CA PHE A 582 -7.25 -5.33 -0.37
C PHE A 582 -6.93 -3.84 -0.33
N SER A 583 -7.12 -3.24 -1.51
CA SER A 583 -7.19 -1.81 -1.80
C SER A 583 -5.86 -1.06 -1.86
N SER A 584 -5.74 -0.28 -2.92
CA SER A 584 -4.80 0.83 -3.13
C SER A 584 -4.82 1.91 -2.03
N ASN A 585 -5.61 1.74 -0.96
CA ASN A 585 -5.77 2.72 0.13
C ASN A 585 -5.20 2.27 1.48
N TYR A 586 -4.83 1.00 1.65
CA TYR A 586 -4.08 0.53 2.81
C TYR A 586 -2.76 -0.02 2.31
N GLY A 587 -1.81 0.89 2.10
CA GLY A 587 -0.52 0.56 1.53
C GLY A 587 0.16 -0.55 2.34
N TYR A 588 0.34 -1.69 1.67
CA TYR A 588 1.36 -2.71 1.90
C TYR A 588 1.43 -3.27 3.33
N GLY A 589 1.17 -4.57 3.49
CA GLY A 589 1.12 -5.27 4.78
C GLY A 589 2.36 -5.06 5.66
N SER A 590 2.25 -5.37 6.97
CA SER A 590 3.32 -5.12 7.96
C SER A 590 4.68 -5.60 7.43
N PRO A 591 5.58 -4.67 7.06
CA PRO A 591 6.90 -5.04 6.59
C PRO A 591 7.73 -5.39 7.81
N GLY A 592 7.50 -6.58 8.36
CA GLY A 592 8.34 -7.17 9.39
C GLY A 592 7.88 -6.98 10.83
N TYR A 593 6.68 -7.45 11.18
CA TYR A 593 6.38 -7.85 12.56
C TYR A 593 7.16 -9.11 12.93
N VAL A 594 7.87 -9.09 14.06
CA VAL A 594 8.45 -10.30 14.67
C VAL A 594 7.59 -10.68 15.87
N ASP A 595 7.01 -11.89 15.85
CA ASP A 595 6.22 -12.37 16.97
C ASP A 595 7.07 -12.69 18.19
N PHE A 596 6.46 -12.59 19.37
CA PHE A 596 7.18 -12.67 20.62
C PHE A 596 7.85 -14.03 20.81
N TRP A 597 7.18 -15.12 20.44
CA TRP A 597 7.74 -16.46 20.57
C TRP A 597 8.99 -16.64 19.72
N SER A 598 8.91 -16.30 18.43
CA SER A 598 10.05 -16.44 17.51
C SER A 598 11.23 -15.56 17.93
N GLY A 599 10.98 -14.30 18.32
CA GLY A 599 12.06 -13.45 18.82
C GLY A 599 12.62 -13.91 20.17
N PHE A 600 11.82 -14.56 21.03
CA PHE A 600 12.30 -15.14 22.29
C PHE A 600 13.22 -16.35 22.05
N VAL A 601 12.81 -17.29 21.18
CA VAL A 601 13.64 -18.44 20.78
C VAL A 601 14.97 -18.00 20.18
N ASN A 602 14.97 -16.86 19.49
CA ASN A 602 16.12 -16.31 18.78
C ASN A 602 16.86 -15.18 19.54
N GLU A 603 16.58 -15.06 20.84
CA GLU A 603 17.27 -14.18 21.80
C GLU A 603 17.10 -12.67 21.58
N TRP A 604 16.12 -12.25 20.77
CA TRP A 604 15.82 -10.85 20.49
C TRP A 604 15.13 -10.17 21.67
N TYR A 605 14.22 -10.85 22.37
CA TYR A 605 13.53 -10.28 23.53
C TYR A 605 14.23 -10.61 24.85
N ASP A 606 14.20 -9.67 25.79
CA ASP A 606 14.80 -9.86 27.13
C ASP A 606 13.88 -10.72 27.99
N GLN A 607 14.41 -11.85 28.45
CA GLN A 607 13.72 -12.76 29.36
C GLN A 607 13.21 -12.10 30.66
N ASN A 608 13.85 -11.02 31.11
CA ASN A 608 13.44 -10.30 32.31
C ASN A 608 12.09 -9.61 32.18
N ASN A 609 11.69 -9.29 30.94
CA ASN A 609 10.43 -8.62 30.63
C ASN A 609 9.27 -9.59 30.36
N ILE A 610 9.54 -10.89 30.43
CA ILE A 610 8.54 -11.94 30.22
C ILE A 610 7.94 -12.33 31.56
N THR A 611 6.61 -12.34 31.64
CA THR A 611 5.92 -12.96 32.77
C THR A 611 5.64 -14.42 32.46
N CYS A 612 6.43 -15.32 33.05
CA CYS A 612 6.25 -16.77 32.90
C CYS A 612 5.31 -17.33 34.00
N LEU A 613 4.22 -17.95 33.58
CA LEU A 613 3.23 -18.61 34.41
C LEU A 613 3.12 -20.09 34.05
N ASP A 614 2.64 -20.90 34.99
CA ASP A 614 2.38 -22.32 34.78
C ASP A 614 0.91 -22.62 35.08
N LYS A 615 0.21 -23.26 34.14
CA LYS A 615 -1.17 -23.68 34.31
C LYS A 615 -1.36 -24.54 35.56
N ALA A 616 -0.40 -25.36 35.98
CA ALA A 616 -0.53 -26.21 37.16
C ALA A 616 -0.85 -25.40 38.43
N ASP A 617 -0.24 -24.23 38.59
CA ASP A 617 -0.31 -23.42 39.82
C ASP A 617 -0.96 -22.05 39.59
N LEU A 618 -1.55 -21.83 38.41
CA LEU A 618 -2.13 -20.55 38.00
C LEU A 618 -3.20 -20.06 38.99
N LYS A 619 -3.00 -18.85 39.51
CA LYS A 619 -3.96 -18.08 40.31
C LYS A 619 -4.50 -16.92 39.45
N PRO A 620 -5.70 -16.38 39.76
CA PRO A 620 -6.19 -15.17 39.12
C PRO A 620 -5.15 -14.05 39.23
N THR A 621 -4.69 -13.56 38.09
CA THR A 621 -3.59 -12.60 37.98
C THR A 621 -3.94 -11.55 36.94
N GLU A 622 -3.65 -10.28 37.21
CA GLU A 622 -3.83 -9.18 36.26
C GLU A 622 -2.47 -8.56 35.91
N ILE A 623 -2.22 -8.37 34.62
CA ILE A 623 -0.93 -7.95 34.08
C ILE A 623 -1.15 -6.87 33.03
N GLU A 624 -0.40 -5.77 33.14
CA GLU A 624 -0.38 -4.70 32.15
C GLU A 624 0.74 -4.96 31.12
N LEU A 625 0.45 -4.75 29.83
CA LEU A 625 1.32 -5.04 28.71
C LEU A 625 1.53 -3.80 27.85
N GLU A 626 2.79 -3.54 27.51
CA GLU A 626 3.16 -2.66 26.40
C GLU A 626 2.91 -3.37 25.08
N SER A 627 2.49 -2.60 24.06
CA SER A 627 2.42 -3.14 22.71
C SER A 627 3.82 -3.44 22.19
N ILE A 628 4.01 -4.69 21.75
CA ILE A 628 5.26 -5.13 21.12
C ILE A 628 5.58 -4.32 19.85
N ASP A 629 4.54 -3.81 19.19
CA ASP A 629 4.65 -3.04 17.95
C ASP A 629 5.20 -1.62 18.19
N ILE A 630 5.18 -1.13 19.44
CA ILE A 630 5.66 0.20 19.83
C ILE A 630 6.98 0.09 20.60
N ASN A 631 7.04 -0.81 21.59
CA ASN A 631 8.21 -1.00 22.44
C ASN A 631 8.52 -2.50 22.63
N PRO A 632 9.26 -3.13 21.70
CA PRO A 632 9.66 -4.54 21.82
C PRO A 632 10.60 -4.82 23.00
N LYS A 633 11.17 -3.77 23.64
CA LYS A 633 12.01 -3.86 24.83
C LYS A 633 11.22 -3.78 26.14
N GLY A 634 9.91 -3.54 26.09
CA GLY A 634 9.05 -3.35 27.26
C GLY A 634 8.55 -4.67 27.88
N GLN A 635 7.70 -4.57 28.91
CA GLN A 635 6.92 -5.71 29.41
C GLN A 635 5.75 -5.96 28.47
N ASN A 636 5.95 -6.82 27.48
CA ASN A 636 5.07 -6.97 26.30
C ASN A 636 4.51 -8.38 26.13
N CYS A 637 4.90 -9.34 26.98
CA CYS A 637 4.43 -10.72 26.88
C CYS A 637 4.16 -11.39 28.23
N VAL A 638 3.04 -12.11 28.28
CA VAL A 638 2.78 -13.14 29.29
C VAL A 638 2.77 -14.51 28.62
N MET A 639 3.49 -15.45 29.22
CA MET A 639 3.52 -16.84 28.77
C MET A 639 2.88 -17.74 29.82
N VAL A 640 2.03 -18.67 29.38
CA VAL A 640 1.40 -19.66 30.26
C VAL A 640 1.72 -21.05 29.76
N LYS A 641 2.63 -21.75 30.45
CA LYS A 641 2.94 -23.16 30.15
C LYS A 641 1.69 -24.01 30.33
N LEU A 642 1.33 -24.78 29.30
CA LEU A 642 0.20 -25.70 29.31
C LEU A 642 0.62 -27.15 29.57
N SER A 643 1.74 -27.56 28.96
CA SER A 643 2.31 -28.91 29.05
C SER A 643 3.84 -28.85 28.78
N GLU A 644 4.49 -30.00 28.66
CA GLU A 644 5.92 -30.08 28.30
C GLU A 644 6.22 -29.64 26.85
N PHE A 645 5.21 -29.51 25.99
CA PHE A 645 5.37 -29.13 24.59
C PHE A 645 4.44 -28.01 24.12
N GLU A 646 3.50 -27.55 24.97
CA GLU A 646 2.53 -26.50 24.63
C GLU A 646 2.57 -25.31 25.58
N ILE A 647 2.40 -24.12 25.01
CA ILE A 647 2.40 -22.84 25.74
C ILE A 647 1.48 -21.82 25.07
N LEU A 648 0.86 -20.95 25.88
CA LEU A 648 0.17 -19.76 25.39
C LEU A 648 1.10 -18.56 25.48
N VAL A 649 1.09 -17.73 24.44
CA VAL A 649 1.85 -16.48 24.31
C VAL A 649 0.85 -15.35 24.12
N ILE A 650 0.80 -14.42 25.07
CA ILE A 650 -0.18 -13.33 25.13
C ILE A 650 0.56 -12.02 24.88
N GLU A 651 0.11 -11.26 23.87
CA GLU A 651 0.79 -10.06 23.39
C GLU A 651 -0.22 -8.90 23.22
N SER A 652 0.21 -7.67 23.47
CA SER A 652 -0.54 -6.47 23.08
C SER A 652 -0.11 -5.99 21.70
N ARG A 653 -1.08 -5.63 20.84
CA ARG A 653 -0.90 -5.30 19.42
C ARG A 653 -1.53 -3.96 19.07
N HIS A 654 -0.73 -2.96 18.66
CA HIS A 654 -1.15 -1.58 18.36
C HIS A 654 -0.44 -1.06 17.11
N SER A 655 -0.95 0.02 16.51
CA SER A 655 -0.23 0.70 15.42
C SER A 655 1.15 1.20 15.86
N GLY A 656 2.19 0.83 15.11
CA GLY A 656 3.59 1.05 15.46
C GLY A 656 4.46 1.35 14.24
N PRO A 657 5.76 1.70 14.44
CA PRO A 657 6.62 2.19 13.36
C PRO A 657 6.86 1.20 12.20
N TYR A 658 6.75 -0.10 12.48
CA TYR A 658 6.94 -1.19 11.51
C TYR A 658 5.68 -2.05 11.33
N THR A 659 4.56 -1.63 11.93
CA THR A 659 3.25 -2.27 11.76
C THR A 659 2.28 -1.26 11.16
N ASN A 660 1.89 -1.48 9.91
CA ASN A 660 0.98 -0.60 9.16
C ASN A 660 -0.48 -0.76 9.61
N PHE A 661 -0.74 -0.82 10.92
CA PHE A 661 -2.11 -0.87 11.43
C PHE A 661 -2.73 0.53 11.41
N PRO A 662 -4.05 0.64 11.12
CA PRO A 662 -4.73 1.93 11.12
C PRO A 662 -4.84 2.51 12.52
N ASP A 663 -5.07 3.83 12.60
CA ASP A 663 -5.39 4.51 13.85
C ASP A 663 -6.58 3.85 14.57
N GLY A 664 -6.52 3.78 15.91
CA GLY A 664 -7.51 3.09 16.73
C GLY A 664 -7.43 1.56 16.70
N PHE A 665 -6.48 0.98 15.97
CA PHE A 665 -6.14 -0.43 16.07
C PHE A 665 -5.37 -0.69 17.37
N GLY A 666 -5.96 -1.51 18.25
CA GLY A 666 -5.39 -1.91 19.52
C GLY A 666 -6.13 -3.12 20.08
N GLY A 667 -5.40 -4.10 20.60
CA GLY A 667 -5.99 -5.26 21.26
C GLY A 667 -4.97 -6.31 21.66
N ILE A 668 -5.47 -7.43 22.19
CA ILE A 668 -4.66 -8.55 22.67
C ILE A 668 -4.72 -9.70 21.68
N THR A 669 -3.58 -10.31 21.36
CA THR A 669 -3.53 -11.62 20.69
C THR A 669 -3.12 -12.70 21.67
N VAL A 670 -3.71 -13.89 21.51
CA VAL A 670 -3.31 -15.09 22.24
C VAL A 670 -2.89 -16.14 21.21
N THR A 671 -1.62 -16.50 21.22
CA THR A 671 -1.04 -17.51 20.34
C THR A 671 -0.83 -18.80 21.12
N ARG A 672 -1.29 -19.93 20.58
CA ARG A 672 -0.85 -21.25 21.08
C ARG A 672 0.36 -21.69 20.28
N VAL A 673 1.39 -22.17 20.98
CA VAL A 673 2.56 -22.81 20.40
C VAL A 673 2.60 -24.27 20.83
N ASP A 674 2.92 -25.15 19.89
CA ASP A 674 3.04 -26.60 20.04
C ASP A 674 4.35 -27.07 19.38
N THR A 675 5.36 -27.26 20.23
CA THR A 675 6.73 -27.67 19.86
C THR A 675 6.86 -29.13 19.46
N SER A 676 5.75 -29.90 19.47
CA SER A 676 5.73 -31.27 18.96
C SER A 676 5.45 -31.36 17.46
N LYS A 677 4.92 -30.28 16.88
CA LYS A 677 4.49 -30.23 15.48
C LYS A 677 5.62 -29.82 14.55
N PRO A 678 5.73 -30.44 13.35
CA PRO A 678 6.71 -30.01 12.37
C PRO A 678 6.39 -28.63 11.81
N TYR A 679 7.41 -27.97 11.25
CA TYR A 679 7.18 -26.83 10.37
C TYR A 679 6.33 -27.25 9.17
N ALA A 680 5.29 -26.47 8.90
CA ALA A 680 4.50 -26.56 7.68
C ALA A 680 4.19 -25.14 7.21
N ARG A 681 4.47 -24.88 5.93
CA ARG A 681 4.22 -23.59 5.31
C ARG A 681 2.71 -23.44 5.08
N PHE A 682 2.10 -22.40 5.65
CA PHE A 682 0.67 -22.10 5.52
C PHE A 682 0.41 -21.36 4.21
N ASP A 683 0.38 -22.05 3.06
CA ASP A 683 0.18 -21.38 1.76
C ASP A 683 -1.29 -21.17 1.36
N ARG A 684 -2.24 -21.51 2.24
CA ARG A 684 -3.67 -21.52 1.90
C ARG A 684 -4.53 -21.01 3.06
N SER A 685 -4.83 -19.71 3.02
CA SER A 685 -5.79 -19.06 3.92
C SER A 685 -7.24 -19.54 3.75
N VAL A 686 -7.49 -20.49 2.83
CA VAL A 686 -8.81 -21.06 2.49
C VAL A 686 -9.15 -22.32 3.28
N ASP A 687 -8.19 -22.93 4.00
CA ASP A 687 -8.38 -24.23 4.66
C ASP A 687 -9.01 -24.11 6.08
N GLY A 688 -9.24 -22.89 6.56
CA GLY A 688 -10.01 -22.60 7.78
C GLY A 688 -9.28 -22.85 9.11
N PHE A 689 -9.96 -22.54 10.22
CA PHE A 689 -9.37 -22.57 11.57
C PHE A 689 -8.94 -23.98 12.02
N ASP A 690 -9.64 -25.03 11.58
CA ASP A 690 -9.26 -26.41 11.91
C ASP A 690 -7.92 -26.82 11.30
N TRP A 691 -7.56 -26.24 10.15
CA TRP A 691 -6.25 -26.44 9.56
C TRP A 691 -5.15 -25.63 10.26
N GLU A 692 -5.46 -24.39 10.66
CA GLU A 692 -4.53 -23.54 11.43
C GLU A 692 -4.10 -24.23 12.74
N LYS A 693 -5.05 -24.89 13.44
CA LYS A 693 -4.75 -25.67 14.66
C LYS A 693 -3.75 -26.82 14.45
N ARG A 694 -3.52 -27.26 13.21
CA ARG A 694 -2.53 -28.30 12.86
C ARG A 694 -1.12 -27.76 12.70
N GLN A 695 -0.93 -26.44 12.70
CA GLN A 695 0.38 -25.81 12.63
C GLN A 695 1.06 -25.80 14.00
N TRP A 696 2.38 -25.58 14.00
CA TRP A 696 3.18 -25.44 15.22
C TRP A 696 2.77 -24.22 16.06
N SER A 697 2.14 -23.21 15.46
CA SER A 697 1.50 -22.12 16.18
C SER A 697 0.24 -21.63 15.48
N TYR A 698 -0.71 -21.12 16.26
CA TYR A 698 -1.95 -20.53 15.74
C TYR A 698 -2.57 -19.52 16.72
N TYR A 699 -3.44 -18.64 16.21
CA TYR A 699 -4.16 -17.70 17.06
C TYR A 699 -5.39 -18.35 17.72
N VAL A 700 -5.45 -18.30 19.04
CA VAL A 700 -6.66 -18.65 19.81
C VAL A 700 -7.75 -17.63 19.49
N ARG A 701 -8.99 -18.09 19.35
CA ARG A 701 -10.11 -17.22 18.99
C ARG A 701 -10.79 -16.64 20.23
N THR A 702 -11.18 -15.38 20.18
CA THR A 702 -11.98 -14.73 21.24
C THR A 702 -13.33 -15.43 21.39
N ASP A 703 -13.92 -15.45 22.58
CA ASP A 703 -15.19 -16.14 22.88
C ASP A 703 -16.40 -15.50 22.18
N GLN A 704 -16.29 -14.24 21.77
CA GLN A 704 -17.37 -13.49 21.15
C GLN A 704 -17.68 -13.97 19.73
N GLN A 705 -18.96 -14.19 19.42
CA GLN A 705 -19.38 -14.65 18.08
C GLN A 705 -19.24 -13.58 16.99
N LYS A 706 -19.27 -12.30 17.35
CA LYS A 706 -19.11 -11.15 16.45
C LYS A 706 -17.86 -10.38 16.85
N SER A 707 -16.74 -10.56 16.15
CA SER A 707 -15.55 -9.72 16.35
C SER A 707 -15.46 -8.69 15.20
N PRO A 708 -15.20 -7.41 15.47
CA PRO A 708 -15.18 -6.34 14.47
C PRO A 708 -13.89 -6.33 13.60
N GLU A 709 -13.41 -7.52 13.22
CA GLU A 709 -12.13 -7.71 12.52
C GLU A 709 -12.25 -7.61 11.00
N TRP A 710 -12.84 -6.52 10.52
CA TRP A 710 -13.01 -6.26 9.08
C TRP A 710 -11.67 -6.17 8.33
N LEU A 711 -10.57 -5.85 9.03
CA LEU A 711 -9.19 -5.80 8.51
C LEU A 711 -8.49 -7.16 8.45
N LEU A 712 -8.95 -8.17 9.21
CA LEU A 712 -8.25 -9.46 9.38
C LEU A 712 -8.87 -10.58 8.55
N THR A 713 -9.74 -10.25 7.59
CA THR A 713 -10.43 -11.24 6.76
C THR A 713 -9.48 -11.82 5.70
N SER A 714 -9.35 -13.15 5.67
CA SER A 714 -8.57 -13.83 4.65
C SER A 714 -9.33 -13.91 3.31
N LYS A 715 -8.60 -14.05 2.19
CA LYS A 715 -9.20 -14.35 0.88
C LYS A 715 -10.06 -15.62 1.01
N GLY A 716 -11.38 -15.48 0.88
CA GLY A 716 -12.34 -16.59 0.87
C GLY A 716 -13.10 -16.87 2.17
N GLY A 717 -12.85 -16.16 3.27
CA GLY A 717 -13.57 -16.35 4.54
C GLY A 717 -14.62 -15.26 4.80
N ASN A 718 -15.91 -15.60 4.74
CA ASN A 718 -17.03 -14.70 5.11
C ASN A 718 -17.22 -14.56 6.65
N GLY A 719 -16.16 -14.69 7.46
CA GLY A 719 -16.24 -14.67 8.92
C GLY A 719 -15.20 -13.78 9.57
N ALA A 720 -15.57 -13.11 10.67
CA ALA A 720 -14.62 -12.43 11.54
C ALA A 720 -13.56 -13.42 12.04
N SER A 721 -12.28 -13.07 11.94
CA SER A 721 -11.22 -14.01 12.31
C SER A 721 -11.28 -14.33 13.82
N ARG A 722 -11.76 -13.44 14.68
CA ARG A 722 -11.75 -13.55 16.15
C ARG A 722 -10.34 -13.71 16.72
N THR A 723 -9.29 -13.24 16.04
CA THR A 723 -7.90 -13.32 16.52
C THR A 723 -7.54 -12.27 17.56
N LEU A 724 -8.22 -11.11 17.56
CA LEU A 724 -7.86 -9.95 18.35
C LEU A 724 -8.93 -9.70 19.41
N GLY A 725 -8.52 -9.68 20.68
CA GLY A 725 -9.39 -9.42 21.83
C GLY A 725 -9.42 -7.94 22.18
N TYR A 726 -10.62 -7.37 22.20
CA TYR A 726 -10.85 -5.99 22.61
C TYR A 726 -11.21 -5.88 24.10
N LEU A 727 -11.20 -4.65 24.64
CA LEU A 727 -11.59 -4.39 26.03
C LEU A 727 -12.95 -5.03 26.37
N GLY A 728 -12.96 -5.87 27.41
CA GLY A 728 -14.13 -6.62 27.89
C GLY A 728 -14.30 -8.00 27.26
N GLU A 729 -13.57 -8.32 26.19
CA GLU A 729 -13.61 -9.63 25.55
C GLU A 729 -12.71 -10.63 26.27
N SER A 730 -12.88 -11.92 25.96
CA SER A 730 -12.10 -12.99 26.56
C SER A 730 -11.72 -14.07 25.55
N PHE A 731 -10.65 -14.80 25.85
CA PHE A 731 -10.27 -16.05 25.21
C PHE A 731 -10.40 -17.17 26.23
N THR A 732 -11.12 -18.23 25.88
CA THR A 732 -11.24 -19.44 26.70
C THR A 732 -10.60 -20.64 26.00
N THR A 733 -9.53 -21.19 26.59
CA THR A 733 -8.84 -22.39 26.08
C THR A 733 -8.17 -23.16 27.22
N ASP A 734 -8.15 -24.50 27.12
CA ASP A 734 -7.44 -25.39 28.06
C ASP A 734 -7.76 -25.14 29.55
N GLY A 735 -9.00 -24.75 29.88
CA GLY A 735 -9.40 -24.44 31.25
C GLY A 735 -8.81 -23.13 31.80
N ILE A 736 -8.31 -22.26 30.92
CA ILE A 736 -7.84 -20.91 31.22
C ILE A 736 -8.76 -19.90 30.53
N LYS A 737 -9.11 -18.84 31.26
CA LYS A 737 -9.74 -17.64 30.72
C LYS A 737 -8.75 -16.49 30.74
N ILE A 738 -8.63 -15.79 29.62
CA ILE A 738 -7.84 -14.56 29.47
C ILE A 738 -8.80 -13.44 29.09
N THR A 739 -9.01 -12.47 29.96
CA THR A 739 -9.93 -11.34 29.73
C THR A 739 -9.16 -10.04 29.56
N VAL A 740 -9.48 -9.25 28.53
CA VAL A 740 -8.92 -7.91 28.36
C VAL A 740 -9.66 -6.94 29.28
N THR A 741 -8.99 -6.44 30.31
CA THR A 741 -9.62 -5.61 31.36
C THR A 741 -9.38 -4.12 31.17
N LYS A 742 -8.37 -3.74 30.38
CA LYS A 742 -8.06 -2.34 30.03
C LYS A 742 -7.50 -2.29 28.62
N SER A 743 -7.83 -1.24 27.88
CA SER A 743 -7.13 -0.89 26.64
C SER A 743 -6.98 0.62 26.51
N GLY A 744 -5.73 1.08 26.41
CA GLY A 744 -5.35 2.49 26.36
C GLY A 744 -3.90 2.65 25.96
N THR A 745 -3.09 3.34 26.75
CA THR A 745 -1.64 3.45 26.49
C THR A 745 -0.97 2.09 26.58
N PHE A 746 -1.45 1.28 27.53
CA PHE A 746 -1.12 -0.11 27.74
C PHE A 746 -2.42 -0.91 27.78
N ASP A 747 -2.35 -2.20 27.49
CA ASP A 747 -3.48 -3.11 27.66
C ASP A 747 -3.31 -3.90 28.97
N SER A 748 -4.41 -4.30 29.60
CA SER A 748 -4.34 -5.18 30.77
C SER A 748 -5.11 -6.47 30.49
N VAL A 749 -4.53 -7.59 30.92
CA VAL A 749 -5.14 -8.91 30.82
C VAL A 749 -5.28 -9.54 32.20
N LYS A 750 -6.46 -10.07 32.48
CA LYS A 750 -6.72 -10.93 33.63
C LYS A 750 -6.68 -12.39 33.18
N ILE A 751 -5.86 -13.20 33.83
CA ILE A 751 -5.63 -14.60 33.51
C ILE A 751 -6.07 -15.45 34.71
N GLU A 752 -6.98 -16.39 34.50
CA GLU A 752 -7.55 -17.21 35.56
C GLU A 752 -7.87 -18.63 35.09
N LYS A 753 -7.85 -19.59 36.02
CA LYS A 753 -8.39 -20.94 35.78
C LYS A 753 -9.91 -20.88 35.79
N ILE A 754 -10.53 -21.64 34.90
CA ILE A 754 -11.97 -21.89 34.94
C ILE A 754 -12.17 -23.23 35.63
N SER A 755 -13.01 -23.26 36.66
CA SER A 755 -13.51 -24.50 37.25
C SER A 755 -14.35 -25.21 36.18
N GLY A 756 -13.91 -26.41 35.77
CA GLY A 756 -14.64 -27.25 34.82
C GLY A 756 -15.97 -27.76 35.36
#